data_AF-A0A4T2GZ87-F1
#
_entry.id   AF-A0A4T2GZ87-F1
#
_cell.length_a   1.000
_cell.length_b   1.000
_cell.length_c   1.000
_cell.angle_alpha   90.00
_cell.angle_beta   90.00
_cell.angle_gamma   90.00
#
_symmetry.space_group_name_H-M   'P 1'
#
loop_
_entity.id
_entity.type
_entity.pdbx_description
1 polymer ?
#
loop_
_entity_poly.entity_id
_entity_poly.type
_entity_poly.pdbx_seq_one_letter_code
_entity_poly.pdbx_strand_id
1 'polypeptide(L)'
;MNFRFSKCAVALTLALLAASNPKLAQAEEILNTTPASSTEASQAVPVETDTTEKTDSTESPAPATTEAENPSSSETAETSDPTSETTDTTASEARTVTPAATETSQPVEGQTVDVRILATTDLHTNLVNYDYYQDKPVETLGLAKTAVLIEEAKKENPNVVLVDNGDTIQGTPLGNYKSIVDPIEEGEQHPMYAALETLGFDVGTLGNHEFNYGLAYLEKVIRTANMPLVNANVLDPTTKDFLYTPYTIVKKTFTDTEGKKVTLNVGVTGIVPPQILNWDKAYLEGKVIVRDAVEAVRDIIPTMRENGADIVLVLSHSGIGDDQYEVGEENVGYQIASLKGVDAVITGHSHAEFPGTAEKPSFYAKYSGVDDTNGKINGTPVTMAGKYGDHLGVIDLNLVFKDGKWTATSSKAAIRKIDTKSSVADGRIIDLAKEAHNETIKYVRQQVGETTVPINSFFALVQDDPSVQIVNNAQIWYAKQQLAGTPEANLPILSAAAPFKAGTRGDASAYTDIPAGPIAIKNVADLYLYDNVVAILKVNGAQLKEWLEMSAGQFNQVDPSSTEPQNLVNTDFRTYNFDVIDGVTYQYDITQPNKYDRDGKVVNETASRVRNLQYNGQDVTADQEFIVVTNNYRANGTFPGVREASINRLLNLENRQAIINYIIAEKVINPTADNNWTFTDSIKGLDLRFLTADRAKALVADQEGIVYLQASTSSEGFGEFKFVYTEPKVVTPDEQQSDQGNTGQDIVLESGQRITLPAVNPPAPAPQHKLASPHSQASTKTLPATGEATSMLSLLGLTLIGFVGAWTKKKEH
;
A
#
# COMPACT_ATOMS: atom_id res chain seq x y z
N MET A 1 74.38 -14.79 -4.88
CA MET A 1 75.34 -15.92 -4.94
C MET A 1 74.57 -17.18 -5.35
N ASN A 2 75.15 -17.99 -6.24
CA ASN A 2 74.63 -19.19 -6.93
C ASN A 2 73.34 -19.85 -6.36
N PHE A 3 72.25 -19.95 -7.13
CA PHE A 3 72.00 -20.98 -8.17
C PHE A 3 72.04 -22.45 -7.67
N ARG A 4 70.89 -23.12 -7.74
CA ARG A 4 70.73 -24.35 -8.54
C ARG A 4 69.27 -24.59 -8.92
N PHE A 5 69.02 -24.77 -10.22
CA PHE A 5 67.77 -25.31 -10.76
C PHE A 5 67.80 -26.84 -10.74
N SER A 6 66.62 -27.45 -10.73
CA SER A 6 66.33 -28.53 -11.69
C SER A 6 65.08 -28.14 -12.48
N LYS A 7 65.03 -28.52 -13.76
CA LYS A 7 63.88 -28.29 -14.65
C LYS A 7 63.54 -29.61 -15.35
N CYS A 8 62.25 -29.91 -15.47
CA CYS A 8 61.54 -30.29 -16.70
C CYS A 8 60.17 -30.92 -16.35
N ALA A 9 59.11 -30.77 -17.15
CA ALA A 9 58.84 -29.78 -18.20
C ALA A 9 57.36 -29.86 -18.64
N VAL A 10 56.76 -28.72 -19.02
CA VAL A 10 55.70 -28.58 -20.05
C VAL A 10 54.31 -29.21 -19.77
N ALA A 11 53.16 -28.53 -19.93
CA ALA A 11 52.91 -27.09 -20.17
C ALA A 11 51.40 -26.72 -19.99
N LEU A 12 51.14 -25.42 -19.74
CA LEU A 12 50.05 -24.53 -20.24
C LEU A 12 48.56 -25.01 -20.22
N THR A 13 47.55 -24.20 -19.85
CA THR A 13 47.48 -22.90 -19.11
C THR A 13 46.04 -22.57 -18.66
N LEU A 14 45.91 -21.73 -17.62
CA LEU A 14 44.82 -20.79 -17.25
C LEU A 14 43.35 -21.05 -17.68
N ALA A 15 42.47 -21.02 -16.68
CA ALA A 15 41.45 -19.97 -16.54
C ALA A 15 41.11 -19.75 -15.04
N LEU A 16 40.58 -18.59 -14.67
CA LEU A 16 40.04 -18.30 -13.33
C LEU A 16 38.53 -18.55 -13.33
N LEU A 17 37.97 -18.86 -12.16
CA LEU A 17 36.74 -18.22 -11.67
C LEU A 17 36.66 -18.34 -10.14
N ALA A 18 36.03 -17.36 -9.50
CA ALA A 18 35.96 -17.24 -8.04
C ALA A 18 34.67 -17.87 -7.49
N ALA A 19 34.68 -18.22 -6.19
CA ALA A 19 33.50 -18.72 -5.51
C ALA A 19 32.65 -17.55 -4.95
N SER A 20 31.35 -17.59 -5.19
CA SER A 20 30.36 -16.66 -4.63
C SER A 20 29.14 -17.42 -4.13
N ASN A 21 29.00 -17.56 -2.82
CA ASN A 21 27.81 -18.12 -2.16
C ASN A 21 26.98 -16.96 -1.56
N PRO A 22 25.86 -16.57 -2.15
CA PRO A 22 24.88 -15.72 -1.47
C PRO A 22 24.02 -16.58 -0.54
N LYS A 23 23.94 -16.18 0.74
CA LYS A 23 22.80 -16.51 1.60
C LYS A 23 22.01 -15.23 1.78
N LEU A 24 20.69 -15.29 1.58
CA LEU A 24 19.80 -14.13 1.62
C LEU A 24 18.50 -14.47 2.38
N ALA A 25 17.85 -13.40 2.83
CA ALA A 25 16.64 -13.30 3.66
C ALA A 25 15.78 -14.56 3.90
N GLN A 26 15.49 -14.82 5.18
CA GLN A 26 14.25 -15.49 5.62
C GLN A 26 13.26 -14.45 6.13
N ALA A 27 11.97 -14.70 5.92
CA ALA A 27 10.86 -14.10 6.65
C ALA A 27 9.81 -15.20 6.87
N GLU A 28 9.82 -15.82 8.06
CA GLU A 28 8.93 -16.93 8.42
C GLU A 28 8.21 -16.59 9.72
N GLU A 29 6.88 -16.80 9.76
CA GLU A 29 6.03 -16.60 10.94
C GLU A 29 5.63 -17.97 11.52
N ILE A 30 5.77 -18.14 12.84
CA ILE A 30 5.76 -19.46 13.48
C ILE A 30 4.33 -19.87 13.88
N LEU A 31 3.84 -20.96 13.28
CA LEU A 31 2.64 -21.68 13.75
C LEU A 31 3.04 -22.96 14.49
N ASN A 32 2.78 -22.98 15.81
CA ASN A 32 2.99 -24.16 16.65
C ASN A 32 2.10 -25.34 16.23
N THR A 33 2.71 -26.45 15.85
CA THR A 33 2.05 -27.76 15.78
C THR A 33 2.89 -28.81 16.51
N THR A 34 2.32 -29.45 17.51
CA THR A 34 3.00 -30.50 18.31
C THR A 34 2.40 -31.86 17.97
N PRO A 35 3.18 -32.82 17.45
CA PRO A 35 2.68 -34.18 17.19
C PRO A 35 2.55 -34.98 18.50
N ALA A 36 1.65 -35.96 18.52
CA ALA A 36 1.43 -36.84 19.67
C ALA A 36 2.11 -38.21 19.50
N SER A 37 2.85 -38.69 20.52
CA SER A 37 3.07 -40.12 20.78
C SER A 37 3.73 -40.42 22.14
N SER A 38 3.44 -41.62 22.66
CA SER A 38 4.27 -42.47 23.55
C SER A 38 4.84 -41.90 24.87
N THR A 39 4.07 -42.09 25.94
CA THR A 39 4.43 -42.88 27.15
C THR A 39 5.90 -43.09 27.54
N GLU A 40 6.29 -42.66 28.75
CA GLU A 40 6.69 -43.57 29.84
C GLU A 40 6.55 -42.87 31.22
N ALA A 41 6.82 -43.56 32.34
CA ALA A 41 6.36 -43.15 33.68
C ALA A 41 7.48 -42.98 34.73
N SER A 42 7.27 -42.06 35.69
CA SER A 42 7.94 -42.07 37.00
C SER A 42 7.14 -41.30 38.07
N GLN A 43 7.52 -41.45 39.34
CA GLN A 43 6.89 -40.90 40.53
C GLN A 43 7.75 -39.78 41.15
N ALA A 44 7.15 -38.81 41.87
CA ALA A 44 7.43 -38.55 43.31
C ALA A 44 7.05 -37.11 43.80
N VAL A 45 6.22 -37.08 44.86
CA VAL A 45 6.28 -36.20 46.07
C VAL A 45 6.22 -34.65 45.93
N PRO A 46 5.38 -33.94 46.74
CA PRO A 46 5.20 -32.47 46.70
C PRO A 46 6.02 -31.70 47.75
N VAL A 47 5.94 -30.35 47.70
CA VAL A 47 6.37 -29.40 48.76
C VAL A 47 5.27 -28.33 48.95
N GLU A 48 5.14 -27.82 50.17
CA GLU A 48 4.07 -26.90 50.64
C GLU A 48 4.50 -25.41 50.64
N THR A 49 3.51 -24.52 50.51
CA THR A 49 3.27 -23.25 51.27
C THR A 49 2.03 -22.61 50.63
N ASP A 50 0.86 -22.49 51.26
CA ASP A 50 0.47 -21.90 52.56
C ASP A 50 0.54 -20.35 52.60
N THR A 51 -0.64 -19.73 52.62
CA THR A 51 -0.92 -18.46 53.31
C THR A 51 -2.44 -18.26 53.45
N THR A 52 -2.87 -17.51 54.47
CA THR A 52 -4.24 -17.56 55.02
C THR A 52 -5.05 -16.26 54.86
N GLU A 53 -6.38 -16.39 54.97
CA GLU A 53 -7.33 -15.27 55.01
C GLU A 53 -7.17 -14.40 56.27
N LYS A 54 -7.51 -13.10 56.20
CA LYS A 54 -8.77 -12.61 56.82
C LYS A 54 -9.19 -11.16 56.52
N THR A 55 -10.51 -11.06 56.34
CA THR A 55 -11.47 -9.95 56.46
C THR A 55 -11.22 -8.89 57.55
N ASP A 56 -11.62 -7.64 57.29
CA ASP A 56 -12.84 -7.06 57.92
C ASP A 56 -13.42 -5.84 57.12
N SER A 57 -14.34 -5.08 57.72
CA SER A 57 -15.36 -4.19 57.12
C SER A 57 -15.66 -2.98 58.04
N THR A 58 -16.54 -1.98 57.79
CA THR A 58 -17.64 -1.69 56.82
C THR A 58 -17.39 -0.29 56.13
N GLU A 59 -18.29 0.52 55.51
CA GLU A 59 -19.76 0.52 55.35
C GLU A 59 -20.30 1.22 54.06
N SER A 60 -20.86 2.45 54.15
CA SER A 60 -21.74 3.09 53.14
C SER A 60 -22.07 4.56 53.55
N PRO A 61 -22.91 5.38 52.84
CA PRO A 61 -23.64 5.14 51.58
C PRO A 61 -23.52 6.25 50.50
N ALA A 62 -24.20 6.05 49.36
CA ALA A 62 -24.47 7.05 48.31
C ALA A 62 -25.79 7.86 48.57
N PRO A 63 -26.27 8.66 47.60
CA PRO A 63 -27.41 8.15 46.80
C PRO A 63 -27.37 8.50 45.29
N ALA A 64 -28.25 7.83 44.52
CA ALA A 64 -28.59 8.13 43.12
C ALA A 64 -29.80 9.11 43.04
N THR A 65 -30.48 9.45 41.93
CA THR A 65 -30.53 9.05 40.48
C THR A 65 -30.89 10.34 39.67
N THR A 66 -31.29 10.45 38.38
CA THR A 66 -32.14 9.68 37.43
C THR A 66 -31.82 10.07 35.96
N GLU A 67 -32.35 9.30 34.99
CA GLU A 67 -32.38 9.63 33.55
C GLU A 67 -33.42 10.72 33.18
N ALA A 68 -33.33 11.26 31.96
CA ALA A 68 -34.43 11.92 31.23
C ALA A 68 -34.17 11.88 29.70
N GLU A 69 -35.23 11.84 28.89
CA GLU A 69 -35.18 11.58 27.44
C GLU A 69 -35.22 12.86 26.56
N ASN A 70 -34.92 12.67 25.26
CA ASN A 70 -35.01 13.66 24.20
C ASN A 70 -36.44 13.69 23.57
N PRO A 71 -36.91 14.84 23.05
CA PRO A 71 -37.71 14.80 21.83
C PRO A 71 -37.36 15.86 20.77
N SER A 72 -37.64 15.50 19.51
CA SER A 72 -37.46 16.32 18.31
C SER A 72 -38.75 17.03 17.88
N SER A 73 -38.68 18.26 17.33
CA SER A 73 -39.25 18.58 16.01
C SER A 73 -38.93 20.00 15.49
N SER A 74 -39.08 20.17 14.18
CA SER A 74 -39.05 21.37 13.33
C SER A 74 -40.13 22.44 13.71
N GLU A 75 -40.11 23.70 13.25
CA GLU A 75 -40.26 24.14 11.84
C GLU A 75 -39.91 25.64 11.54
N THR A 76 -39.56 25.88 10.25
CA THR A 76 -39.79 27.10 9.42
C THR A 76 -39.09 28.45 9.69
N ALA A 77 -38.90 29.17 8.57
CA ALA A 77 -38.49 30.58 8.45
C ALA A 77 -39.72 31.53 8.58
N GLU A 78 -39.73 32.84 8.28
CA GLU A 78 -39.11 33.60 7.18
C GLU A 78 -39.29 35.12 7.39
N THR A 79 -38.36 35.98 6.92
CA THR A 79 -38.49 37.47 6.73
C THR A 79 -38.87 38.32 7.97
N SER A 80 -38.49 39.59 8.15
CA SER A 80 -38.10 40.67 7.22
C SER A 80 -37.33 41.79 7.95
N ASP A 81 -36.49 42.52 7.21
CA ASP A 81 -36.02 43.88 7.54
C ASP A 81 -36.97 44.89 6.86
N PRO A 82 -37.21 46.13 7.36
CA PRO A 82 -36.25 47.20 7.12
C PRO A 82 -36.17 48.35 8.17
N THR A 83 -35.25 49.29 7.87
CA THR A 83 -35.28 50.74 8.18
C THR A 83 -34.87 51.24 9.59
N SER A 84 -33.60 51.67 9.66
CA SER A 84 -33.19 53.08 9.80
C SER A 84 -33.83 53.96 10.90
N GLU A 85 -33.01 54.37 11.89
CA GLU A 85 -32.56 55.78 11.94
C GLU A 85 -31.27 55.99 12.76
N THR A 86 -30.65 57.16 12.62
CA THR A 86 -29.35 57.52 13.20
C THR A 86 -29.43 58.06 14.63
N THR A 87 -28.37 57.84 15.43
CA THR A 87 -27.79 58.94 16.23
C THR A 87 -26.30 58.73 16.49
N ASP A 88 -25.58 59.84 16.56
CA ASP A 88 -24.13 59.96 16.78
C ASP A 88 -23.83 60.01 18.29
N THR A 89 -22.74 59.40 18.78
CA THR A 89 -21.82 60.06 19.76
C THR A 89 -20.61 59.21 20.20
N THR A 90 -19.50 59.94 20.39
CA THR A 90 -18.34 59.63 21.24
C THR A 90 -17.58 58.32 20.98
N ALA A 91 -16.43 58.45 20.31
CA ALA A 91 -15.37 57.45 20.35
C ALA A 91 -14.75 57.35 21.77
N SER A 92 -14.48 56.12 22.21
CA SER A 92 -13.60 55.82 23.33
C SER A 92 -12.42 55.03 22.79
N GLU A 93 -11.19 55.47 23.05
CA GLU A 93 -9.99 54.81 22.54
C GLU A 93 -9.84 53.43 23.20
N ALA A 94 -10.13 52.38 22.44
CA ALA A 94 -9.93 50.99 22.87
C ALA A 94 -8.43 50.73 23.07
N ARG A 95 -7.98 50.88 24.32
CA ARG A 95 -6.58 50.77 24.74
C ARG A 95 -6.05 49.37 24.41
N THR A 96 -5.31 49.26 23.31
CA THR A 96 -4.76 48.00 22.81
C THR A 96 -3.89 47.35 23.88
N VAL A 97 -4.36 46.24 24.45
CA VAL A 97 -3.56 45.43 25.37
C VAL A 97 -2.63 44.57 24.53
N THR A 98 -1.50 45.14 24.13
CA THR A 98 -0.39 44.38 23.56
C THR A 98 -0.03 43.27 24.56
N PRO A 99 -0.01 41.99 24.14
CA PRO A 99 0.48 40.92 25.00
C PRO A 99 1.88 41.27 25.49
N ALA A 100 2.13 41.17 26.80
CA ALA A 100 3.45 41.41 27.35
C ALA A 100 4.42 40.43 26.70
N ALA A 101 5.45 40.94 26.02
CA ALA A 101 6.44 40.10 25.37
C ALA A 101 7.13 39.23 26.42
N THR A 102 6.88 37.92 26.38
CA THR A 102 7.45 36.96 27.33
C THR A 102 8.96 36.98 27.18
N GLU A 103 9.67 37.55 28.15
CA GLU A 103 11.13 37.71 28.08
C GLU A 103 11.81 36.34 28.02
N THR A 104 12.28 35.96 26.83
CA THR A 104 13.09 34.77 26.60
C THR A 104 14.52 35.07 27.01
N SER A 105 14.97 34.47 28.11
CA SER A 105 16.37 34.52 28.53
C SER A 105 17.27 33.80 27.53
N GLN A 106 18.47 34.33 27.30
CA GLN A 106 19.54 33.58 26.63
C GLN A 106 19.83 32.27 27.41
N PRO A 107 20.13 31.15 26.72
CA PRO A 107 20.49 29.91 27.39
C PRO A 107 21.67 30.08 28.35
N VAL A 108 21.65 29.35 29.46
CA VAL A 108 22.72 29.36 30.48
C VAL A 108 23.38 27.99 30.61
N GLU A 109 24.68 27.97 30.92
CA GLU A 109 25.47 26.74 31.04
C GLU A 109 24.85 25.78 32.08
N GLY A 110 24.60 24.53 31.66
CA GLY A 110 23.96 23.50 32.47
C GLY A 110 22.42 23.49 32.44
N GLN A 111 21.77 24.45 31.76
CA GLN A 111 20.31 24.46 31.57
C GLN A 111 19.85 23.25 30.76
N THR A 112 18.74 22.62 31.16
CA THR A 112 18.19 21.42 30.51
C THR A 112 16.76 21.63 30.02
N VAL A 113 16.46 21.11 28.82
CA VAL A 113 15.11 21.14 28.23
C VAL A 113 14.80 19.83 27.53
N ASP A 114 13.61 19.30 27.78
CA ASP A 114 13.11 18.07 27.15
C ASP A 114 12.24 18.45 25.95
N VAL A 115 12.69 18.10 24.74
CA VAL A 115 12.03 18.42 23.48
C VAL A 115 11.47 17.15 22.85
N ARG A 116 10.26 17.24 22.31
CA ARG A 116 9.59 16.14 21.62
C ARG A 116 9.39 16.50 20.15
N ILE A 117 9.85 15.66 19.24
CA ILE A 117 9.53 15.72 17.82
C ILE A 117 8.41 14.70 17.57
N LEU A 118 7.29 15.16 17.02
CA LEU A 118 6.18 14.35 16.56
C LEU A 118 6.17 14.32 15.04
N ALA A 119 5.93 13.15 14.45
CA ALA A 119 6.05 12.98 13.01
C ALA A 119 4.97 12.09 12.38
N THR A 120 4.43 12.54 11.26
CA THR A 120 3.72 11.69 10.29
C THR A 120 4.57 11.47 9.04
N THR A 121 4.21 10.43 8.28
CA THR A 121 4.84 10.06 7.00
C THR A 121 3.80 9.30 6.19
N ASP A 122 3.87 9.36 4.86
CA ASP A 122 3.13 8.47 3.95
C ASP A 122 1.60 8.50 4.22
N LEU A 123 1.07 9.70 4.49
CA LEU A 123 -0.34 9.89 4.84
C LEU A 123 -1.27 9.54 3.66
N HIS A 124 -0.80 9.68 2.43
CA HIS A 124 -1.46 9.25 1.20
C HIS A 124 -2.94 9.70 1.04
N THR A 125 -3.27 10.92 1.47
CA THR A 125 -4.65 11.46 1.54
C THR A 125 -5.65 10.69 2.42
N ASN A 126 -5.19 9.84 3.33
CA ASN A 126 -6.01 9.23 4.38
C ASN A 126 -6.34 10.28 5.46
N LEU A 127 -7.19 11.25 5.09
CA LEU A 127 -7.54 12.39 5.94
C LEU A 127 -8.43 11.97 7.13
N VAL A 128 -9.35 11.04 6.89
CA VAL A 128 -10.35 10.54 7.85
C VAL A 128 -10.35 9.01 7.89
N ASN A 129 -11.03 8.43 8.89
CA ASN A 129 -11.11 7.00 9.15
C ASN A 129 -12.12 6.29 8.22
N TYR A 130 -11.86 6.33 6.91
CA TYR A 130 -12.78 5.85 5.87
C TYR A 130 -12.06 5.21 4.69
N ASP A 131 -12.48 4.01 4.32
CA ASP A 131 -12.03 3.30 3.13
C ASP A 131 -12.95 3.66 1.96
N TYR A 132 -12.50 4.62 1.15
CA TYR A 132 -13.21 5.06 -0.07
C TYR A 132 -13.29 3.98 -1.16
N TYR A 133 -12.39 2.98 -1.15
CA TYR A 133 -12.43 1.87 -2.09
C TYR A 133 -13.51 0.86 -1.67
N GLN A 134 -13.71 0.63 -0.37
CA GLN A 134 -14.79 -0.21 0.19
C GLN A 134 -16.07 0.55 0.57
N ASP A 135 -16.15 1.85 0.29
CA ASP A 135 -17.33 2.72 0.52
C ASP A 135 -17.83 2.74 1.98
N LYS A 136 -16.92 2.61 2.97
CA LYS A 136 -17.26 2.42 4.40
C LYS A 136 -16.24 3.01 5.40
N PRO A 137 -16.67 3.35 6.64
CA PRO A 137 -15.75 3.70 7.73
C PRO A 137 -14.83 2.53 8.13
N VAL A 138 -13.60 2.84 8.56
CA VAL A 138 -12.61 1.87 9.03
C VAL A 138 -11.75 2.47 10.14
N GLU A 139 -11.49 1.74 11.22
CA GLU A 139 -10.72 2.28 12.37
C GLU A 139 -9.21 2.04 12.30
N THR A 140 -8.71 1.58 11.16
CA THR A 140 -7.31 1.15 10.97
C THR A 140 -6.41 2.19 10.29
N LEU A 141 -6.92 3.40 10.01
CA LEU A 141 -6.19 4.48 9.34
C LEU A 141 -6.84 5.86 9.61
N GLY A 142 -6.17 6.92 9.16
CA GLY A 142 -6.72 8.27 9.09
C GLY A 142 -5.99 9.30 9.96
N LEU A 143 -5.57 10.42 9.37
CA LEU A 143 -4.97 11.56 10.08
C LEU A 143 -5.87 12.06 11.23
N ALA A 144 -7.20 12.02 11.07
CA ALA A 144 -8.15 12.31 12.14
C ALA A 144 -8.01 11.40 13.38
N LYS A 145 -7.50 10.16 13.26
CA LYS A 145 -7.19 9.28 14.40
C LYS A 145 -5.79 9.58 14.96
N THR A 146 -4.79 9.78 14.11
CA THR A 146 -3.44 10.22 14.54
C THR A 146 -3.47 11.56 15.29
N ALA A 147 -4.39 12.47 14.94
CA ALA A 147 -4.63 13.72 15.66
C ALA A 147 -4.91 13.51 17.16
N VAL A 148 -5.58 12.42 17.55
CA VAL A 148 -5.84 12.07 18.95
C VAL A 148 -4.52 11.79 19.67
N LEU A 149 -3.64 10.97 19.06
CA LEU A 149 -2.30 10.66 19.58
C LEU A 149 -1.41 11.91 19.65
N ILE A 150 -1.54 12.84 18.69
CA ILE A 150 -0.82 14.13 18.67
C ILE A 150 -1.24 14.97 19.88
N GLU A 151 -2.55 15.14 20.11
CA GLU A 151 -3.06 15.90 21.26
C GLU A 151 -2.84 15.18 22.61
N GLU A 152 -2.61 13.88 22.64
CA GLU A 152 -2.14 13.16 23.83
C GLU A 152 -0.65 13.41 24.08
N ALA A 153 0.20 13.25 23.06
CA ALA A 153 1.63 13.44 23.18
C ALA A 153 2.03 14.90 23.51
N LYS A 154 1.23 15.89 23.05
CA LYS A 154 1.30 17.32 23.44
C LYS A 154 0.96 17.57 24.91
N LYS A 155 0.10 16.76 25.54
CA LYS A 155 -0.25 16.86 26.98
C LYS A 155 0.85 16.28 27.87
N GLU A 156 1.53 15.24 27.41
CA GLU A 156 2.68 14.63 28.11
C GLU A 156 3.92 15.54 28.09
N ASN A 157 4.27 16.09 26.92
CA ASN A 157 5.33 17.08 26.78
C ASN A 157 4.85 18.21 25.84
N PRO A 158 4.68 19.45 26.32
CA PRO A 158 4.26 20.58 25.49
C PRO A 158 5.38 21.19 24.63
N ASN A 159 6.64 20.79 24.83
CA ASN A 159 7.78 21.28 24.04
C ASN A 159 7.87 20.53 22.69
N VAL A 160 6.83 20.66 21.87
CA VAL A 160 6.65 19.91 20.61
C VAL A 160 7.19 20.65 19.40
N VAL A 161 7.90 19.92 18.54
CA VAL A 161 8.02 20.16 17.09
C VAL A 161 7.15 19.13 16.38
N LEU A 162 6.31 19.52 15.43
CA LEU A 162 5.40 18.60 14.72
C LEU A 162 5.66 18.68 13.20
N VAL A 163 5.95 17.54 12.55
CA VAL A 163 6.45 17.51 11.16
C VAL A 163 5.80 16.42 10.30
N ASP A 164 5.68 16.66 8.99
CA ASP A 164 5.20 15.65 8.02
C ASP A 164 6.30 15.27 7.02
N ASN A 165 6.48 13.97 6.81
CA ASN A 165 7.62 13.42 6.06
C ASN A 165 7.30 13.10 4.57
N GLY A 166 6.29 13.76 3.99
CA GLY A 166 5.94 13.61 2.57
C GLY A 166 5.05 12.41 2.23
N ASP A 167 4.74 12.28 0.94
CA ASP A 167 3.66 11.44 0.38
C ASP A 167 2.32 11.76 1.03
N THR A 168 1.98 13.04 0.93
CA THR A 168 0.82 13.67 1.57
C THR A 168 -0.40 13.71 0.63
N ILE A 169 -0.19 13.94 -0.69
CA ILE A 169 -1.27 14.42 -1.61
C ILE A 169 -1.85 13.43 -2.64
N GLN A 170 -1.41 12.19 -2.68
CA GLN A 170 -1.92 11.12 -3.57
C GLN A 170 -2.29 9.87 -2.76
N GLY A 171 -3.12 8.97 -3.29
CA GLY A 171 -3.25 7.59 -2.76
C GLY A 171 -4.70 7.16 -2.72
N THR A 172 -5.44 7.56 -1.68
CA THR A 172 -6.90 7.40 -1.70
C THR A 172 -7.53 8.17 -2.88
N PRO A 173 -8.76 7.79 -3.30
CA PRO A 173 -9.54 8.55 -4.28
C PRO A 173 -9.75 10.04 -3.94
N LEU A 174 -9.53 10.50 -2.70
CA LEU A 174 -9.57 11.92 -2.35
C LEU A 174 -8.43 12.69 -3.03
N GLY A 175 -7.21 12.14 -3.05
CA GLY A 175 -6.08 12.73 -3.77
C GLY A 175 -6.34 12.81 -5.27
N ASN A 176 -6.85 11.73 -5.87
CA ASN A 176 -7.21 11.72 -7.30
C ASN A 176 -8.39 12.66 -7.61
N TYR A 177 -9.35 12.82 -6.67
CA TYR A 177 -10.42 13.80 -6.80
C TYR A 177 -9.86 15.23 -6.84
N LYS A 178 -9.09 15.65 -5.83
CA LYS A 178 -8.56 17.03 -5.73
C LYS A 178 -7.36 17.36 -6.64
N SER A 179 -6.91 16.42 -7.48
CA SER A 179 -5.83 16.62 -8.45
C SER A 179 -6.22 16.43 -9.92
N ILE A 180 -7.26 15.64 -10.22
CA ILE A 180 -7.66 15.29 -11.60
C ILE A 180 -9.11 15.66 -11.90
N VAL A 181 -10.03 15.44 -10.95
CA VAL A 181 -11.49 15.60 -11.15
C VAL A 181 -11.94 17.02 -10.84
N ASP A 182 -11.49 17.52 -9.69
CA ASP A 182 -11.73 18.83 -9.10
C ASP A 182 -10.37 19.42 -8.65
N PRO A 183 -9.44 19.68 -9.61
CA PRO A 183 -8.08 20.09 -9.31
C PRO A 183 -8.02 21.46 -8.64
N ILE A 184 -7.32 21.58 -7.51
CA ILE A 184 -7.32 22.79 -6.67
C ILE A 184 -7.17 24.11 -7.47
N GLU A 185 -8.03 25.08 -7.18
CA GLU A 185 -7.98 26.42 -7.81
C GLU A 185 -6.76 27.24 -7.35
N GLU A 186 -6.47 28.35 -8.05
CA GLU A 186 -5.35 29.22 -7.67
C GLU A 186 -5.67 29.96 -6.36
N GLY A 187 -5.01 29.58 -5.27
CA GLY A 187 -5.28 30.07 -3.92
C GLY A 187 -6.14 29.12 -3.06
N GLU A 188 -6.59 27.99 -3.60
CA GLU A 188 -7.22 26.94 -2.81
C GLU A 188 -6.16 26.09 -2.08
N GLN A 189 -6.35 25.85 -0.78
CA GLN A 189 -5.49 24.98 0.02
C GLN A 189 -5.95 23.53 -0.10
N HIS A 190 -5.03 22.62 -0.44
CA HIS A 190 -5.33 21.20 -0.51
C HIS A 190 -5.78 20.66 0.88
N PRO A 191 -6.87 19.87 1.00
CA PRO A 191 -7.47 19.51 2.29
C PRO A 191 -6.52 18.87 3.31
N MET A 192 -5.50 18.13 2.84
CA MET A 192 -4.47 17.59 3.73
C MET A 192 -3.64 18.68 4.40
N TYR A 193 -3.19 19.72 3.69
CA TYR A 193 -2.40 20.79 4.30
C TYR A 193 -3.25 21.70 5.20
N ALA A 194 -4.53 21.90 4.87
CA ALA A 194 -5.48 22.56 5.78
C ALA A 194 -5.63 21.79 7.11
N ALA A 195 -5.60 20.45 7.07
CA ALA A 195 -5.61 19.61 8.26
C ALA A 195 -4.28 19.67 9.04
N LEU A 196 -3.13 19.64 8.36
CA LEU A 196 -1.81 19.79 9.00
C LEU A 196 -1.66 21.18 9.66
N GLU A 197 -2.12 22.24 9.02
CA GLU A 197 -2.21 23.59 9.62
C GLU A 197 -3.12 23.59 10.86
N THR A 198 -4.30 22.97 10.77
CA THR A 198 -5.28 22.86 11.89
C THR A 198 -4.74 22.08 13.10
N LEU A 199 -3.81 21.15 12.87
CA LEU A 199 -3.11 20.40 13.92
C LEU A 199 -1.86 21.12 14.46
N GLY A 200 -1.40 22.18 13.79
CA GLY A 200 -0.23 22.97 14.16
C GLY A 200 1.10 22.29 13.81
N PHE A 201 1.20 21.71 12.61
CA PHE A 201 2.48 21.25 12.07
C PHE A 201 3.40 22.46 11.78
N ASP A 202 4.70 22.30 12.03
CA ASP A 202 5.72 23.34 11.88
C ASP A 202 6.38 23.34 10.49
N VAL A 203 6.66 22.16 9.91
CA VAL A 203 7.39 21.96 8.65
C VAL A 203 7.00 20.61 8.03
N GLY A 204 6.98 20.52 6.70
CA GLY A 204 6.99 19.24 5.97
C GLY A 204 8.11 19.13 4.95
N THR A 205 8.30 17.94 4.38
CA THR A 205 9.09 17.72 3.15
C THR A 205 8.17 17.35 1.99
N LEU A 206 8.73 17.25 0.79
CA LEU A 206 8.13 16.52 -0.32
C LEU A 206 8.48 15.02 -0.21
N GLY A 207 7.59 14.15 -0.66
CA GLY A 207 7.87 12.77 -1.03
C GLY A 207 7.89 12.57 -2.55
N ASN A 208 7.83 11.32 -3.02
CA ASN A 208 7.77 11.03 -4.46
C ASN A 208 6.39 11.28 -5.06
N HIS A 209 5.32 10.95 -4.35
CA HIS A 209 3.97 11.05 -4.87
C HIS A 209 3.48 12.50 -5.00
N GLU A 210 4.13 13.46 -4.33
CA GLU A 210 3.96 14.90 -4.60
C GLU A 210 4.22 15.28 -6.08
N PHE A 211 5.03 14.50 -6.83
CA PHE A 211 5.34 14.77 -8.23
C PHE A 211 4.36 14.16 -9.25
N ASN A 212 3.46 13.25 -8.82
CA ASN A 212 2.57 12.46 -9.71
C ASN A 212 1.60 13.28 -10.57
N TYR A 213 1.28 14.50 -10.15
CA TYR A 213 0.38 15.40 -10.88
C TYR A 213 1.13 16.51 -11.63
N GLY A 214 2.47 16.45 -11.62
CA GLY A 214 3.36 17.36 -12.30
C GLY A 214 3.66 18.67 -11.54
N LEU A 215 4.82 19.24 -11.86
CA LEU A 215 5.40 20.41 -11.17
C LEU A 215 4.44 21.61 -11.05
N ALA A 216 3.57 21.84 -12.04
CA ALA A 216 2.62 22.95 -12.03
C ALA A 216 1.42 22.75 -11.08
N TYR A 217 1.05 21.50 -10.75
CA TYR A 217 0.10 21.22 -9.68
C TYR A 217 0.80 21.31 -8.32
N LEU A 218 1.98 20.70 -8.20
CA LEU A 218 2.79 20.73 -6.98
C LEU A 218 3.16 22.17 -6.56
N GLU A 219 3.44 23.08 -7.51
CA GLU A 219 3.71 24.49 -7.19
C GLU A 219 2.50 25.18 -6.54
N LYS A 220 1.27 24.94 -7.03
CA LYS A 220 0.05 25.45 -6.38
C LYS A 220 -0.08 24.94 -4.94
N VAL A 221 0.08 23.63 -4.77
CA VAL A 221 -0.01 22.96 -3.47
C VAL A 221 1.00 23.55 -2.48
N ILE A 222 2.26 23.73 -2.89
CA ILE A 222 3.29 24.34 -2.04
C ILE A 222 2.95 25.80 -1.70
N ARG A 223 2.45 26.58 -2.67
CA ARG A 223 2.06 27.99 -2.46
C ARG A 223 0.89 28.17 -1.49
N THR A 224 -0.02 27.21 -1.40
CA THR A 224 -1.22 27.28 -0.53
C THR A 224 -1.14 26.42 0.71
N ALA A 225 -0.05 25.66 0.93
CA ALA A 225 0.11 24.76 2.07
C ALA A 225 0.10 25.45 3.45
N ASN A 226 0.34 26.76 3.52
CA ASN A 226 0.49 27.58 4.75
C ASN A 226 1.57 27.10 5.75
N MET A 227 2.36 26.09 5.38
CA MET A 227 3.46 25.51 6.13
C MET A 227 4.72 25.48 5.26
N PRO A 228 5.93 25.71 5.80
CA PRO A 228 7.18 25.50 5.08
C PRO A 228 7.30 24.05 4.60
N LEU A 229 7.48 23.86 3.28
CA LEU A 229 7.86 22.59 2.68
C LEU A 229 9.31 22.69 2.21
N VAL A 230 10.16 21.75 2.65
CA VAL A 230 11.60 21.75 2.37
C VAL A 230 12.04 20.58 1.50
N ASN A 231 12.98 20.82 0.59
CA ASN A 231 13.71 19.77 -0.13
C ASN A 231 15.09 20.30 -0.60
N ALA A 232 16.15 19.56 -0.28
CA ALA A 232 17.54 19.93 -0.56
C ALA A 232 18.19 19.18 -1.75
N ASN A 233 17.50 18.22 -2.38
CA ASN A 233 18.11 17.40 -3.44
C ASN A 233 17.48 17.56 -4.84
N VAL A 234 16.34 18.24 -5.00
CA VAL A 234 15.77 18.59 -6.31
C VAL A 234 16.22 20.00 -6.74
N LEU A 235 16.85 20.08 -7.91
CA LEU A 235 17.52 21.27 -8.45
C LEU A 235 16.98 21.68 -9.83
N ASP A 236 17.15 22.95 -10.18
CA ASP A 236 16.93 23.45 -11.54
C ASP A 236 17.98 22.86 -12.51
N PRO A 237 17.58 22.36 -13.69
CA PRO A 237 18.50 21.71 -14.64
C PRO A 237 19.45 22.70 -15.34
N THR A 238 19.17 23.99 -15.32
CA THR A 238 19.94 25.06 -15.98
C THR A 238 20.93 25.71 -15.01
N THR A 239 20.46 26.23 -13.87
CA THR A 239 21.29 27.01 -12.92
C THR A 239 22.01 26.12 -11.91
N LYS A 240 21.45 24.94 -11.60
CA LYS A 240 21.85 24.04 -10.51
C LYS A 240 21.56 24.55 -9.10
N ASP A 241 20.76 25.61 -8.96
CA ASP A 241 20.20 26.04 -7.67
C ASP A 241 19.10 25.08 -7.21
N PHE A 242 18.76 25.11 -5.92
CA PHE A 242 17.63 24.36 -5.37
C PHE A 242 16.31 24.82 -5.99
N LEU A 243 15.46 23.87 -6.43
CA LEU A 243 14.15 24.18 -7.00
C LEU A 243 13.11 24.54 -5.91
N TYR A 244 13.35 24.06 -4.69
CA TYR A 244 12.54 24.28 -3.50
C TYR A 244 13.40 24.86 -2.37
N THR A 245 12.76 25.22 -1.25
CA THR A 245 13.45 25.67 -0.03
C THR A 245 14.35 24.54 0.50
N PRO A 246 15.69 24.67 0.54
CA PRO A 246 16.56 23.55 0.93
C PRO A 246 16.46 23.20 2.42
N TYR A 247 16.25 24.21 3.26
CA TYR A 247 16.04 24.06 4.70
C TYR A 247 15.27 25.26 5.25
N THR A 248 14.71 25.10 6.44
CA THR A 248 14.17 26.20 7.26
C THR A 248 14.73 26.11 8.68
N ILE A 249 14.59 27.18 9.46
CA ILE A 249 14.95 27.20 10.88
C ILE A 249 13.70 27.57 11.69
N VAL A 250 13.12 26.58 12.33
CA VAL A 250 11.92 26.73 13.18
C VAL A 250 12.34 27.25 14.54
N LYS A 251 11.95 28.49 14.85
CA LYS A 251 12.25 29.13 16.13
C LYS A 251 11.14 28.83 17.14
N LYS A 252 11.34 27.84 18.00
CA LYS A 252 10.37 27.42 19.02
C LYS A 252 10.73 28.03 20.38
N THR A 253 9.73 28.45 21.16
CA THR A 253 9.91 28.87 22.56
C THR A 253 9.38 27.78 23.49
N PHE A 254 10.30 27.07 24.13
CA PHE A 254 10.03 25.95 25.02
C PHE A 254 10.08 26.36 26.49
N THR A 255 9.75 25.41 27.37
CA THR A 255 9.86 25.54 28.82
C THR A 255 10.96 24.60 29.30
N ASP A 256 11.98 25.13 29.97
CA ASP A 256 13.06 24.32 30.55
C ASP A 256 12.59 23.52 31.77
N THR A 257 13.43 22.61 32.27
CA THR A 257 13.10 21.76 33.43
C THR A 257 12.97 22.53 34.76
N GLU A 258 13.29 23.83 34.79
CA GLU A 258 13.07 24.73 35.93
C GLU A 258 11.86 25.68 35.72
N GLY A 259 11.11 25.53 34.63
CA GLY A 259 9.92 26.32 34.31
C GLY A 259 10.18 27.64 33.55
N LYS A 260 11.43 27.93 33.16
CA LYS A 260 11.81 29.17 32.45
C LYS A 260 11.53 29.04 30.96
N LYS A 261 11.32 30.18 30.28
CA LYS A 261 11.15 30.22 28.82
C LYS A 261 12.49 30.35 28.12
N VAL A 262 12.75 29.41 27.23
CA VAL A 262 13.99 29.32 26.46
C VAL A 262 13.65 29.11 24.98
N THR A 263 14.45 29.69 24.10
CA THR A 263 14.25 29.58 22.65
C THR A 263 15.24 28.59 22.06
N LEU A 264 14.76 27.76 21.14
CA LEU A 264 15.54 26.78 20.40
C LEU A 264 15.29 26.96 18.89
N ASN A 265 16.36 26.94 18.11
CA ASN A 265 16.33 27.00 16.66
C ASN A 265 16.48 25.58 16.08
N VAL A 266 15.39 25.01 15.56
CA VAL A 266 15.40 23.68 14.93
C VAL A 266 15.59 23.84 13.43
N GLY A 267 16.78 23.54 12.92
CA GLY A 267 17.05 23.46 11.49
C GLY A 267 16.39 22.19 10.93
N VAL A 268 15.56 22.34 9.89
CA VAL A 268 14.86 21.25 9.24
C VAL A 268 15.16 21.28 7.74
N THR A 269 15.64 20.14 7.22
CA THR A 269 15.87 19.90 5.78
C THR A 269 15.16 18.60 5.38
N GLY A 270 14.94 18.39 4.08
CA GLY A 270 14.30 17.18 3.56
C GLY A 270 14.86 16.71 2.22
N ILE A 271 14.60 15.45 1.87
CA ILE A 271 15.02 14.82 0.61
C ILE A 271 13.95 13.87 0.06
N VAL A 272 14.07 13.52 -1.22
CA VAL A 272 13.27 12.50 -1.93
C VAL A 272 14.18 11.48 -2.64
N PRO A 273 13.71 10.28 -3.01
CA PRO A 273 14.53 9.30 -3.70
C PRO A 273 14.89 9.79 -5.12
N PRO A 274 16.15 9.66 -5.59
CA PRO A 274 16.55 9.98 -6.97
C PRO A 274 15.69 9.31 -8.06
N GLN A 275 15.05 8.20 -7.71
CA GLN A 275 14.20 7.34 -8.54
C GLN A 275 12.93 8.04 -9.05
N ILE A 276 12.52 9.21 -8.52
CA ILE A 276 11.41 9.99 -9.10
C ILE A 276 11.62 10.32 -10.59
N LEU A 277 12.88 10.43 -11.04
CA LEU A 277 13.21 10.62 -12.45
C LEU A 277 12.82 9.43 -13.35
N ASN A 278 12.65 8.23 -12.78
CA ASN A 278 12.25 7.00 -13.47
C ASN A 278 10.75 6.73 -13.35
N TRP A 279 10.16 7.07 -12.21
CA TRP A 279 8.74 6.93 -11.89
C TRP A 279 7.93 8.02 -12.62
N ASP A 280 8.13 9.27 -12.24
CA ASP A 280 7.42 10.46 -12.74
C ASP A 280 8.06 11.04 -14.02
N LYS A 281 8.70 10.17 -14.81
CA LYS A 281 9.51 10.55 -15.96
C LYS A 281 8.78 11.50 -16.92
N ALA A 282 7.51 11.25 -17.23
CA ALA A 282 6.69 12.09 -18.10
C ALA A 282 6.51 13.53 -17.58
N TYR A 283 6.52 13.71 -16.25
CA TYR A 283 6.44 15.00 -15.60
C TYR A 283 7.81 15.64 -15.37
N LEU A 284 8.87 14.87 -15.17
CA LEU A 284 10.17 15.37 -14.68
C LEU A 284 11.31 15.40 -15.71
N GLU A 285 11.26 14.61 -16.79
CA GLU A 285 12.37 14.52 -17.76
C GLU A 285 12.73 15.89 -18.34
N GLY A 286 14.01 16.27 -18.20
CA GLY A 286 14.54 17.56 -18.67
C GLY A 286 14.12 18.79 -17.86
N LYS A 287 13.28 18.65 -16.83
CA LYS A 287 12.72 19.77 -16.04
C LYS A 287 13.32 19.91 -14.65
N VAL A 288 13.88 18.84 -14.08
CA VAL A 288 14.58 18.84 -12.79
C VAL A 288 15.86 18.02 -12.86
N ILE A 289 16.76 18.22 -11.90
CA ILE A 289 17.83 17.27 -11.56
C ILE A 289 17.61 16.84 -10.11
N VAL A 290 17.80 15.56 -9.81
CA VAL A 290 17.78 15.05 -8.44
C VAL A 290 19.20 14.61 -8.06
N ARG A 291 19.75 15.18 -6.99
CA ARG A 291 21.02 14.77 -6.39
C ARG A 291 20.81 13.53 -5.52
N ASP A 292 21.91 12.79 -5.32
CA ASP A 292 22.05 11.88 -4.20
C ASP A 292 21.64 12.57 -2.88
N ALA A 293 20.79 11.88 -2.12
CA ALA A 293 20.17 12.41 -0.91
C ALA A 293 21.15 12.51 0.27
N VAL A 294 22.09 11.56 0.40
CA VAL A 294 23.12 11.57 1.46
C VAL A 294 24.08 12.73 1.24
N GLU A 295 24.50 12.96 0.00
CA GLU A 295 25.33 14.11 -0.37
C GLU A 295 24.62 15.44 -0.14
N ALA A 296 23.36 15.57 -0.56
CA ALA A 296 22.59 16.80 -0.37
C ALA A 296 22.44 17.16 1.11
N VAL A 297 22.11 16.18 1.97
CA VAL A 297 22.02 16.39 3.43
C VAL A 297 23.39 16.71 4.03
N ARG A 298 24.44 15.97 3.66
CA ARG A 298 25.82 16.21 4.11
C ARG A 298 26.30 17.64 3.80
N ASP A 299 25.96 18.15 2.63
CA ASP A 299 26.37 19.48 2.17
C ASP A 299 25.55 20.61 2.83
N ILE A 300 24.28 20.38 3.23
CA ILE A 300 23.40 21.42 3.82
C ILE A 300 23.46 21.50 5.35
N ILE A 301 23.92 20.44 6.05
CA ILE A 301 24.13 20.45 7.52
C ILE A 301 24.99 21.64 7.98
N PRO A 302 26.18 21.92 7.40
CA PRO A 302 26.99 23.07 7.82
C PRO A 302 26.25 24.39 7.68
N THR A 303 25.55 24.59 6.56
CA THR A 303 24.78 25.81 6.27
C THR A 303 23.67 26.04 7.30
N MET A 304 22.94 25.00 7.72
CA MET A 304 21.95 25.13 8.81
C MET A 304 22.61 25.55 10.13
N ARG A 305 23.75 24.94 10.50
CA ARG A 305 24.48 25.27 11.73
C ARG A 305 25.03 26.69 11.71
N GLU A 306 25.60 27.13 10.59
CA GLU A 306 26.12 28.50 10.41
C GLU A 306 25.00 29.57 10.47
N ASN A 307 23.78 29.22 10.06
CA ASN A 307 22.59 30.05 10.22
C ASN A 307 21.92 29.94 11.61
N GLY A 308 22.55 29.22 12.55
CA GLY A 308 22.15 29.20 13.96
C GLY A 308 21.21 28.08 14.39
N ALA A 309 21.19 26.94 13.68
CA ALA A 309 20.42 25.76 14.08
C ALA A 309 21.05 25.02 15.28
N ASP A 310 20.36 25.05 16.43
CA ASP A 310 20.71 24.32 17.66
C ASP A 310 20.50 22.81 17.50
N ILE A 311 19.46 22.42 16.76
CA ILE A 311 19.17 21.05 16.34
C ILE A 311 19.16 20.97 14.81
N VAL A 312 19.61 19.86 14.24
CA VAL A 312 19.32 19.48 12.84
C VAL A 312 18.46 18.23 12.79
N LEU A 313 17.26 18.40 12.25
CA LEU A 313 16.29 17.37 11.92
C LEU A 313 16.29 17.15 10.40
N VAL A 314 16.34 15.88 9.97
CA VAL A 314 16.20 15.51 8.56
C VAL A 314 14.87 14.81 8.33
N LEU A 315 14.06 15.35 7.43
CA LEU A 315 12.85 14.73 6.90
C LEU A 315 13.23 13.91 5.66
N SER A 316 13.66 12.67 5.90
CA SER A 316 14.09 11.76 4.86
C SER A 316 12.88 11.05 4.28
N HIS A 317 12.29 11.57 3.19
CA HIS A 317 11.34 10.78 2.42
C HIS A 317 12.11 9.73 1.59
N SER A 318 12.45 8.65 2.28
CA SER A 318 13.26 7.53 1.83
C SER A 318 13.24 6.48 2.95
N GLY A 319 13.30 5.19 2.61
CA GLY A 319 13.37 4.12 3.61
C GLY A 319 14.74 4.02 4.27
N ILE A 320 14.86 3.17 5.30
CA ILE A 320 16.10 3.07 6.10
C ILE A 320 17.27 2.43 5.35
N GLY A 321 17.03 1.49 4.42
CA GLY A 321 18.10 0.81 3.67
C GLY A 321 18.79 -0.32 4.44
N ASP A 322 20.03 -0.64 4.04
CA ASP A 322 20.97 -1.47 4.80
C ASP A 322 22.16 -0.66 5.35
N ASP A 323 23.29 -1.28 5.71
CA ASP A 323 24.47 -0.61 6.27
C ASP A 323 25.61 -0.32 5.28
N GLN A 324 25.41 -0.59 3.98
CA GLN A 324 26.28 -0.17 2.88
C GLN A 324 25.83 1.20 2.32
N TYR A 325 26.57 1.80 1.38
CA TYR A 325 26.14 3.05 0.72
C TYR A 325 26.48 3.02 -0.76
N GLU A 326 25.46 3.13 -1.61
CA GLU A 326 25.58 3.27 -3.05
C GLU A 326 25.02 4.62 -3.53
N VAL A 327 25.83 5.37 -4.28
CA VAL A 327 25.48 6.73 -4.71
C VAL A 327 24.25 6.70 -5.63
N GLY A 328 23.19 7.38 -5.20
CA GLY A 328 21.91 7.42 -5.92
C GLY A 328 20.92 6.30 -5.56
N GLU A 329 21.17 5.50 -4.52
CA GLU A 329 20.21 4.51 -4.03
C GLU A 329 18.92 5.13 -3.45
N GLU A 330 17.88 4.30 -3.34
CA GLU A 330 16.51 4.74 -3.03
C GLU A 330 16.25 4.91 -1.52
N ASN A 331 16.90 4.10 -0.70
CA ASN A 331 16.58 3.90 0.72
C ASN A 331 17.84 4.20 1.56
N VAL A 332 17.99 5.45 2.00
CA VAL A 332 19.23 6.01 2.57
C VAL A 332 19.13 6.46 4.04
N GLY A 333 18.05 6.10 4.74
CA GLY A 333 17.79 6.58 6.10
C GLY A 333 18.87 6.20 7.13
N TYR A 334 19.51 5.03 6.98
CA TYR A 334 20.64 4.59 7.81
C TYR A 334 21.88 5.49 7.60
N GLN A 335 22.15 5.83 6.36
CA GLN A 335 23.29 6.62 5.89
C GLN A 335 23.12 8.07 6.35
N ILE A 336 21.91 8.61 6.19
CA ILE A 336 21.51 9.94 6.71
C ILE A 336 21.60 9.99 8.23
N ALA A 337 21.09 9.00 8.96
CA ALA A 337 21.22 8.94 10.42
C ALA A 337 22.68 8.83 10.89
N SER A 338 23.56 8.32 10.04
CA SER A 338 25.01 8.22 10.28
C SER A 338 25.79 9.50 9.92
N LEU A 339 25.15 10.53 9.35
CA LEU A 339 25.81 11.79 9.01
C LEU A 339 26.13 12.63 10.25
N LYS A 340 27.41 12.97 10.41
CA LYS A 340 27.90 13.81 11.51
C LYS A 340 27.23 15.19 11.49
N GLY A 341 26.42 15.47 12.50
CA GLY A 341 25.78 16.77 12.72
C GLY A 341 24.26 16.78 12.50
N VAL A 342 23.68 15.64 12.11
CA VAL A 342 22.26 15.33 12.31
C VAL A 342 22.03 14.96 13.78
N ASP A 343 20.90 15.38 14.36
CA ASP A 343 20.50 15.01 15.73
C ASP A 343 19.26 14.11 15.77
N ALA A 344 18.46 14.08 14.70
CA ALA A 344 17.28 13.21 14.55
C ALA A 344 16.89 13.05 13.07
N VAL A 345 16.29 11.91 12.71
CA VAL A 345 15.79 11.63 11.34
C VAL A 345 14.36 11.10 11.40
N ILE A 346 13.48 11.62 10.54
CA ILE A 346 12.21 10.97 10.20
C ILE A 346 12.42 10.25 8.86
N THR A 347 11.93 9.02 8.75
CA THR A 347 12.00 8.19 7.53
C THR A 347 10.60 7.74 7.10
N GLY A 348 10.45 7.37 5.83
CA GLY A 348 9.16 7.06 5.19
C GLY A 348 9.33 6.17 3.95
N HIS A 349 8.52 6.39 2.91
CA HIS A 349 8.58 5.81 1.55
C HIS A 349 8.33 4.28 1.49
N SER A 350 9.10 3.53 2.25
CA SER A 350 9.04 2.07 2.33
C SER A 350 7.93 1.53 3.26
N HIS A 351 7.11 2.40 3.86
CA HIS A 351 5.94 2.06 4.69
C HIS A 351 6.18 1.15 5.91
N ALA A 352 7.44 1.02 6.36
CA ALA A 352 7.80 0.11 7.44
C ALA A 352 7.59 0.71 8.84
N GLU A 353 7.64 -0.16 9.84
CA GLU A 353 7.61 0.19 11.27
C GLU A 353 9.05 0.25 11.81
N PHE A 354 9.50 1.42 12.28
CA PHE A 354 10.75 1.57 13.04
C PHE A 354 10.62 2.64 14.15
N PRO A 355 11.07 2.37 15.39
CA PRO A 355 11.57 1.08 15.90
C PRO A 355 10.51 -0.02 15.98
N GLY A 356 10.97 -1.26 16.13
CA GLY A 356 10.16 -2.39 16.57
C GLY A 356 9.92 -2.40 18.08
N THR A 357 9.49 -3.56 18.60
CA THR A 357 9.38 -3.84 20.04
C THR A 357 10.26 -5.03 20.45
N ALA A 358 10.40 -5.29 21.75
CA ALA A 358 11.16 -6.44 22.23
C ALA A 358 10.54 -7.79 21.80
N GLU A 359 9.22 -7.81 21.58
CA GLU A 359 8.44 -8.96 21.11
C GLU A 359 8.42 -9.08 19.59
N LYS A 360 8.47 -7.93 18.88
CA LYS A 360 8.48 -7.83 17.42
C LYS A 360 9.58 -6.84 16.96
N PRO A 361 10.86 -7.26 16.90
CA PRO A 361 11.93 -6.40 16.41
C PRO A 361 11.72 -5.97 14.96
N SER A 362 12.22 -4.80 14.58
CA SER A 362 12.15 -4.32 13.20
C SER A 362 13.06 -5.13 12.26
N PHE A 363 12.76 -5.09 10.96
CA PHE A 363 13.59 -5.68 9.90
C PHE A 363 15.04 -5.13 9.90
N TYR A 364 15.24 -3.93 10.46
CA TYR A 364 16.52 -3.22 10.51
C TYR A 364 17.38 -3.62 11.70
N ALA A 365 16.82 -4.25 12.75
CA ALA A 365 17.51 -4.68 13.97
C ALA A 365 18.67 -5.69 13.75
N LYS A 366 18.82 -6.20 12.53
CA LYS A 366 19.91 -7.09 12.08
C LYS A 366 21.18 -6.34 11.62
N TYR A 367 21.09 -5.05 11.31
CA TYR A 367 22.20 -4.25 10.77
C TYR A 367 23.08 -3.68 11.89
N SER A 368 24.34 -3.37 11.58
CA SER A 368 25.27 -2.86 12.60
C SER A 368 24.83 -1.49 13.13
N GLY A 369 25.07 -1.19 14.41
CA GLY A 369 24.75 0.12 14.98
C GLY A 369 23.26 0.46 15.14
N VAL A 370 22.33 -0.44 14.79
CA VAL A 370 20.90 -0.26 15.05
C VAL A 370 20.56 -0.66 16.49
N ASP A 371 20.03 0.28 17.26
CA ASP A 371 19.42 0.06 18.57
C ASP A 371 17.91 0.17 18.43
N ASP A 372 17.27 -0.95 18.11
CA ASP A 372 15.82 -1.05 17.92
C ASP A 372 15.04 -0.82 19.22
N THR A 373 15.66 -1.02 20.40
CA THR A 373 15.00 -0.85 21.71
C THR A 373 14.84 0.64 22.09
N ASN A 374 15.76 1.50 21.63
CA ASN A 374 15.68 2.95 21.81
C ASN A 374 15.44 3.72 20.49
N GLY A 375 15.18 3.00 19.39
CA GLY A 375 14.95 3.52 18.06
C GLY A 375 16.06 4.43 17.55
N LYS A 376 17.27 3.88 17.43
CA LYS A 376 18.45 4.61 16.95
C LYS A 376 19.20 3.87 15.88
N ILE A 377 19.88 4.63 15.04
CA ILE A 377 20.87 4.16 14.09
C ILE A 377 22.17 4.94 14.34
N ASN A 378 23.25 4.24 14.66
CA ASN A 378 24.56 4.81 15.02
C ASN A 378 24.53 5.91 16.10
N GLY A 379 23.53 5.85 16.99
CA GLY A 379 23.31 6.79 18.10
C GLY A 379 22.31 7.91 17.82
N THR A 380 22.00 8.16 16.55
CA THR A 380 20.96 9.12 16.11
C THR A 380 19.58 8.49 16.23
N PRO A 381 18.58 9.12 16.89
CA PRO A 381 17.21 8.61 16.93
C PRO A 381 16.53 8.71 15.55
N VAL A 382 15.78 7.66 15.19
CA VAL A 382 15.10 7.53 13.91
C VAL A 382 13.69 6.97 14.11
N THR A 383 12.71 7.45 13.33
CA THR A 383 11.36 6.85 13.24
C THR A 383 10.96 6.57 11.80
N MET A 384 10.25 5.47 11.57
CA MET A 384 9.39 5.25 10.41
C MET A 384 8.00 4.85 10.92
N ALA A 385 7.00 5.70 10.67
CA ALA A 385 5.70 5.64 11.34
C ALA A 385 4.62 4.94 10.50
N GLY A 386 4.96 3.81 9.86
CA GLY A 386 4.02 3.05 9.05
C GLY A 386 3.53 3.84 7.85
N LYS A 387 2.20 4.02 7.73
CA LYS A 387 1.56 4.79 6.66
C LYS A 387 0.12 5.16 6.98
N TYR A 388 -0.51 5.96 6.12
CA TYR A 388 -1.97 6.21 6.12
C TYR A 388 -2.53 6.81 7.42
N GLY A 389 -1.68 7.34 8.30
CA GLY A 389 -2.08 7.73 9.66
C GLY A 389 -2.43 6.53 10.56
N ASP A 390 -1.75 5.38 10.40
CA ASP A 390 -1.90 4.23 11.31
C ASP A 390 -0.95 4.30 12.53
N HIS A 391 0.11 5.10 12.46
CA HIS A 391 0.95 5.47 13.61
C HIS A 391 1.26 6.97 13.69
N LEU A 392 1.82 7.36 14.84
CA LEU A 392 2.52 8.62 15.09
C LEU A 392 3.98 8.32 15.48
N GLY A 393 4.94 8.89 14.76
CA GLY A 393 6.36 8.87 15.15
C GLY A 393 6.62 9.84 16.31
N VAL A 394 7.44 9.42 17.27
CA VAL A 394 7.81 10.22 18.45
C VAL A 394 9.31 10.08 18.72
N ILE A 395 10.02 11.20 18.73
CA ILE A 395 11.42 11.28 19.19
C ILE A 395 11.47 12.23 20.40
N ASP A 396 11.89 11.70 21.55
CA ASP A 396 12.21 12.51 22.73
C ASP A 396 13.72 12.79 22.79
N LEU A 397 14.07 14.05 23.01
CA LEU A 397 15.44 14.57 23.11
C LEU A 397 15.60 15.33 24.44
N ASN A 398 16.44 14.83 25.33
CA ASN A 398 16.83 15.55 26.55
C ASN A 398 18.08 16.37 26.22
N LEU A 399 17.96 17.69 26.19
CA LEU A 399 19.04 18.59 25.81
C LEU A 399 19.68 19.24 27.04
N VAL A 400 21.00 19.43 27.02
CA VAL A 400 21.70 20.35 27.92
C VAL A 400 22.37 21.46 27.11
N PHE A 401 22.33 22.70 27.61
CA PHE A 401 23.15 23.78 27.08
C PHE A 401 24.54 23.70 27.72
N LYS A 402 25.56 23.40 26.91
CA LYS A 402 26.94 23.19 27.36
C LYS A 402 27.95 23.70 26.34
N ASP A 403 29.03 24.30 26.82
CA ASP A 403 30.12 24.84 26.00
C ASP A 403 29.60 25.86 24.94
N GLY A 404 28.51 26.57 25.26
CA GLY A 404 27.90 27.58 24.39
C GLY A 404 26.93 27.06 23.31
N LYS A 405 26.48 25.80 23.39
CA LYS A 405 25.52 25.19 22.44
C LYS A 405 24.58 24.21 23.15
N TRP A 406 23.46 23.85 22.52
CA TRP A 406 22.69 22.69 22.94
C TRP A 406 23.37 21.38 22.51
N THR A 407 23.16 20.31 23.27
CA THR A 407 23.63 18.95 22.95
C THR A 407 22.72 17.94 23.66
N ALA A 408 22.28 16.89 22.95
CA ALA A 408 21.47 15.83 23.54
C ALA A 408 22.31 15.01 24.54
N THR A 409 21.82 14.86 25.78
CA THR A 409 22.39 13.98 26.81
C THR A 409 21.81 12.57 26.71
N SER A 410 20.52 12.49 26.38
CA SER A 410 19.81 11.28 26.02
C SER A 410 18.79 11.56 24.93
N SER A 411 18.45 10.51 24.21
CA SER A 411 17.43 10.50 23.15
C SER A 411 16.74 9.16 23.12
N LYS A 412 15.50 9.11 22.63
CA LYS A 412 14.80 7.86 22.31
C LYS A 412 13.76 8.12 21.20
N ALA A 413 13.65 7.20 20.26
CA ALA A 413 12.53 7.15 19.33
C ALA A 413 11.53 6.04 19.70
N ALA A 414 10.29 6.20 19.26
CA ALA A 414 9.19 5.24 19.34
C ALA A 414 8.15 5.55 18.26
N ILE A 415 7.28 4.57 17.97
CA ILE A 415 6.05 4.78 17.20
C ILE A 415 4.84 4.44 18.08
N ARG A 416 3.74 5.18 17.92
CA ARG A 416 2.46 4.95 18.61
C ARG A 416 1.41 4.55 17.60
N LYS A 417 0.85 3.35 17.70
CA LYS A 417 -0.26 2.91 16.84
C LYS A 417 -1.58 3.54 17.29
N ILE A 418 -2.45 3.88 16.35
CA ILE A 418 -3.83 4.30 16.66
C ILE A 418 -4.63 3.15 17.31
N ASP A 419 -5.66 3.49 18.09
CA ASP A 419 -6.59 2.47 18.60
C ASP A 419 -7.55 2.01 17.50
N THR A 420 -7.28 0.80 16.99
CA THR A 420 -8.06 0.14 15.93
C THR A 420 -9.37 -0.50 16.42
N LYS A 421 -9.71 -0.37 17.71
CA LYS A 421 -10.95 -0.87 18.32
C LYS A 421 -11.91 0.24 18.75
N SER A 422 -11.49 1.50 18.61
CA SER A 422 -12.25 2.69 19.00
C SER A 422 -12.58 3.53 17.77
N SER A 423 -13.79 4.10 17.72
CA SER A 423 -14.20 5.05 16.67
C SER A 423 -13.86 6.52 16.97
N VAL A 424 -13.06 6.77 18.03
CA VAL A 424 -12.60 8.12 18.36
C VAL A 424 -11.65 8.64 17.27
N ALA A 425 -11.90 9.88 16.87
CA ALA A 425 -11.13 10.69 15.93
C ALA A 425 -11.32 12.19 16.29
N ASP A 426 -10.42 13.06 15.86
CA ASP A 426 -10.49 14.50 16.11
C ASP A 426 -11.56 15.17 15.25
N GLY A 427 -12.61 15.68 15.90
CA GLY A 427 -13.75 16.33 15.25
C GLY A 427 -13.38 17.54 14.38
N ARG A 428 -12.28 18.26 14.69
CA ARG A 428 -11.79 19.37 13.85
C ARG A 428 -11.46 18.89 12.45
N ILE A 429 -10.83 17.72 12.36
CA ILE A 429 -10.37 17.13 11.09
C ILE A 429 -11.53 16.48 10.35
N ILE A 430 -12.49 15.88 11.06
CA ILE A 430 -13.74 15.36 10.46
C ILE A 430 -14.58 16.50 9.86
N ASP A 431 -14.77 17.62 10.56
CA ASP A 431 -15.55 18.74 10.06
C ASP A 431 -14.83 19.52 8.94
N LEU A 432 -13.49 19.65 9.00
CA LEU A 432 -12.68 20.22 7.91
C LEU A 432 -12.72 19.36 6.64
N ALA A 433 -12.59 18.04 6.79
CA ALA A 433 -12.60 17.10 5.67
C ALA A 433 -13.97 17.00 4.97
N LYS A 434 -15.05 17.45 5.63
CA LYS A 434 -16.44 17.11 5.33
C LYS A 434 -16.87 17.34 3.89
N GLU A 435 -16.43 18.43 3.26
CA GLU A 435 -16.76 18.71 1.85
C GLU A 435 -16.01 17.74 0.92
N ALA A 436 -14.68 17.76 0.93
CA ALA A 436 -13.84 16.89 0.11
C ALA A 436 -14.16 15.40 0.30
N HIS A 437 -14.47 14.97 1.52
CA HIS A 437 -14.91 13.62 1.86
C HIS A 437 -16.25 13.26 1.18
N ASN A 438 -17.26 14.12 1.28
CA ASN A 438 -18.57 13.87 0.66
C ASN A 438 -18.51 13.89 -0.87
N GLU A 439 -17.74 14.80 -1.47
CA GLU A 439 -17.57 14.81 -2.93
C GLU A 439 -16.73 13.61 -3.41
N THR A 440 -15.72 13.19 -2.64
CA THR A 440 -14.99 11.93 -2.91
C THR A 440 -15.92 10.72 -2.84
N ILE A 441 -16.84 10.66 -1.86
CA ILE A 441 -17.86 9.59 -1.78
C ILE A 441 -18.78 9.60 -3.00
N LYS A 442 -19.20 10.77 -3.50
CA LYS A 442 -19.98 10.86 -4.76
C LYS A 442 -19.15 10.38 -5.95
N TYR A 443 -17.88 10.77 -6.03
CA TYR A 443 -16.95 10.38 -7.08
C TYR A 443 -16.69 8.87 -7.12
N VAL A 444 -16.41 8.21 -5.98
CA VAL A 444 -16.17 6.76 -5.98
C VAL A 444 -17.41 5.92 -6.27
N ARG A 445 -18.59 6.51 -6.05
CA ARG A 445 -19.90 5.96 -6.44
C ARG A 445 -20.31 6.37 -7.86
N GLN A 446 -19.58 7.23 -8.56
CA GLN A 446 -19.91 7.62 -9.94
C GLN A 446 -19.59 6.49 -10.91
N GLN A 447 -20.46 6.29 -11.91
CA GLN A 447 -20.17 5.39 -13.02
C GLN A 447 -18.95 5.89 -13.82
N VAL A 448 -17.94 5.02 -13.97
CA VAL A 448 -16.75 5.23 -14.81
C VAL A 448 -16.79 4.44 -16.11
N GLY A 449 -17.60 3.38 -16.18
CA GLY A 449 -17.80 2.59 -17.41
C GLY A 449 -18.99 1.64 -17.33
N GLU A 450 -19.12 0.74 -18.28
CA GLU A 450 -20.12 -0.34 -18.33
C GLU A 450 -19.44 -1.64 -18.79
N THR A 451 -19.67 -2.77 -18.11
CA THR A 451 -19.20 -4.09 -18.57
C THR A 451 -20.33 -4.84 -19.26
N THR A 452 -20.06 -5.41 -20.44
CA THR A 452 -21.03 -6.19 -21.21
C THR A 452 -21.29 -7.58 -20.61
N VAL A 453 -20.39 -8.08 -19.77
CA VAL A 453 -20.46 -9.39 -19.10
C VAL A 453 -20.28 -9.26 -17.59
N PRO A 454 -20.83 -10.17 -16.77
CA PRO A 454 -20.55 -10.19 -15.33
C PRO A 454 -19.07 -10.52 -15.07
N ILE A 455 -18.46 -9.79 -14.14
CA ILE A 455 -17.09 -10.02 -13.68
C ILE A 455 -17.18 -10.65 -12.30
N ASN A 456 -16.94 -11.96 -12.23
CA ASN A 456 -16.93 -12.74 -11.00
C ASN A 456 -15.67 -13.60 -10.96
N SER A 457 -15.30 -14.11 -9.78
CA SER A 457 -14.09 -14.93 -9.58
C SER A 457 -14.37 -16.33 -9.03
N PHE A 458 -15.62 -16.81 -9.09
CA PHE A 458 -16.03 -18.04 -8.40
C PHE A 458 -15.30 -19.30 -8.88
N PHE A 459 -14.77 -19.29 -10.11
CA PHE A 459 -14.07 -20.42 -10.72
C PHE A 459 -12.62 -20.11 -11.13
N ALA A 460 -12.10 -18.93 -10.77
CA ALA A 460 -10.75 -18.46 -11.10
C ALA A 460 -9.58 -19.33 -10.58
N LEU A 461 -9.86 -20.31 -9.72
CA LEU A 461 -8.86 -21.29 -9.25
C LEU A 461 -8.89 -22.62 -10.03
N VAL A 462 -9.76 -22.78 -11.03
CA VAL A 462 -9.92 -24.02 -11.80
C VAL A 462 -10.10 -23.80 -13.31
N GLN A 463 -10.29 -22.57 -13.77
CA GLN A 463 -10.35 -22.17 -15.17
C GLN A 463 -9.91 -20.70 -15.32
N ASP A 464 -9.68 -20.26 -16.55
CA ASP A 464 -9.50 -18.85 -16.88
C ASP A 464 -10.80 -18.04 -16.63
N ASP A 465 -10.67 -16.76 -16.28
CA ASP A 465 -11.69 -16.03 -15.52
C ASP A 465 -11.69 -14.50 -15.74
N PRO A 466 -12.87 -13.88 -16.01
CA PRO A 466 -13.02 -12.44 -16.23
C PRO A 466 -12.43 -11.51 -15.18
N SER A 467 -12.39 -11.93 -13.91
CA SER A 467 -11.84 -11.11 -12.82
C SER A 467 -10.33 -10.90 -12.92
N VAL A 468 -9.62 -11.82 -13.59
CA VAL A 468 -8.17 -11.71 -13.85
C VAL A 468 -7.92 -11.07 -15.21
N GLN A 469 -8.72 -11.40 -16.23
CA GLN A 469 -8.61 -10.81 -17.57
C GLN A 469 -8.64 -9.28 -17.56
N ILE A 470 -9.55 -8.66 -16.79
CA ILE A 470 -9.63 -7.19 -16.70
C ILE A 470 -8.37 -6.54 -16.11
N VAL A 471 -7.73 -7.20 -15.14
CA VAL A 471 -6.49 -6.72 -14.50
C VAL A 471 -5.34 -6.77 -15.51
N ASN A 472 -5.19 -7.90 -16.21
CA ASN A 472 -4.18 -8.09 -17.24
C ASN A 472 -4.38 -7.10 -18.41
N ASN A 473 -5.60 -6.93 -18.91
CA ASN A 473 -5.91 -5.95 -19.97
C ASN A 473 -5.49 -4.52 -19.58
N ALA A 474 -5.80 -4.09 -18.36
CA ALA A 474 -5.43 -2.77 -17.85
C ALA A 474 -3.91 -2.59 -17.65
N GLN A 475 -3.23 -3.64 -17.16
CA GLN A 475 -1.78 -3.67 -16.99
C GLN A 475 -1.06 -3.55 -18.35
N ILE A 476 -1.48 -4.33 -19.37
CA ILE A 476 -0.94 -4.24 -20.74
C ILE A 476 -1.22 -2.85 -21.35
N TRP A 477 -2.44 -2.33 -21.19
CA TRP A 477 -2.84 -1.01 -21.67
C TRP A 477 -1.96 0.12 -21.09
N TYR A 478 -1.66 0.05 -19.79
CA TYR A 478 -0.81 1.04 -19.13
C TYR A 478 0.68 0.89 -19.50
N ALA A 479 1.20 -0.34 -19.54
CA ALA A 479 2.60 -0.59 -19.89
C ALA A 479 2.94 -0.18 -21.33
N LYS A 480 2.02 -0.40 -22.30
CA LYS A 480 2.17 0.08 -23.69
C LYS A 480 2.41 1.60 -23.76
N GLN A 481 1.84 2.38 -22.84
CA GLN A 481 2.09 3.82 -22.73
C GLN A 481 3.44 4.10 -22.06
N GLN A 482 3.77 3.40 -20.99
CA GLN A 482 5.01 3.61 -20.22
C GLN A 482 6.30 3.12 -20.91
N LEU A 483 6.16 2.32 -21.97
CA LEU A 483 7.25 1.88 -22.85
C LEU A 483 7.34 2.69 -24.15
N ALA A 484 6.37 3.57 -24.46
CA ALA A 484 6.31 4.24 -25.75
C ALA A 484 7.60 5.03 -26.05
N GLY A 485 8.31 4.62 -27.11
CA GLY A 485 9.58 5.21 -27.53
C GLY A 485 10.84 4.58 -26.93
N THR A 486 10.73 3.56 -26.06
CA THR A 486 11.88 2.77 -25.59
C THR A 486 12.14 1.56 -26.53
N PRO A 487 13.35 0.96 -26.52
CA PRO A 487 13.64 -0.26 -27.27
C PRO A 487 12.69 -1.43 -26.92
N GLU A 488 12.31 -1.53 -25.64
CA GLU A 488 11.49 -2.60 -25.08
C GLU A 488 10.05 -2.59 -25.61
N ALA A 489 9.56 -1.47 -26.17
CA ALA A 489 8.24 -1.39 -26.80
C ALA A 489 8.04 -2.33 -28.01
N ASN A 490 9.13 -2.91 -28.52
CA ASN A 490 9.12 -3.85 -29.65
C ASN A 490 9.09 -5.32 -29.20
N LEU A 491 9.17 -5.59 -27.89
CA LEU A 491 9.07 -6.94 -27.33
C LEU A 491 7.59 -7.34 -27.14
N PRO A 492 7.28 -8.65 -27.14
CA PRO A 492 6.02 -9.15 -26.61
C PRO A 492 5.73 -8.58 -25.21
N ILE A 493 4.54 -8.01 -25.02
CA ILE A 493 4.06 -7.53 -23.72
C ILE A 493 2.99 -8.51 -23.22
N LEU A 494 3.30 -9.19 -22.12
CA LEU A 494 2.43 -10.08 -21.36
C LEU A 494 2.01 -9.40 -20.05
N SER A 495 1.08 -9.99 -19.31
CA SER A 495 0.74 -9.53 -17.96
C SER A 495 0.45 -10.65 -17.00
N ALA A 496 0.87 -10.51 -15.74
CA ALA A 496 0.74 -11.50 -14.69
C ALA A 496 -0.05 -10.94 -13.48
N ALA A 497 -1.25 -11.48 -13.30
CA ALA A 497 -2.19 -11.11 -12.25
C ALA A 497 -2.79 -12.35 -11.56
N ALA A 498 -3.27 -12.19 -10.33
CA ALA A 498 -3.81 -13.27 -9.49
C ALA A 498 -5.24 -12.96 -9.01
N PRO A 499 -6.14 -13.95 -8.88
CA PRO A 499 -7.52 -13.75 -8.43
C PRO A 499 -7.59 -13.53 -6.91
N PHE A 500 -7.20 -12.35 -6.44
CA PHE A 500 -6.98 -12.05 -5.01
C PHE A 500 -8.18 -12.30 -4.07
N LYS A 501 -9.41 -12.28 -4.62
CA LYS A 501 -10.65 -12.68 -3.95
C LYS A 501 -11.19 -13.95 -4.62
N ALA A 502 -10.76 -15.13 -4.18
CA ALA A 502 -11.34 -16.40 -4.66
C ALA A 502 -11.47 -17.43 -3.52
N GLY A 503 -12.31 -17.14 -2.51
CA GLY A 503 -12.47 -17.98 -1.31
C GLY A 503 -11.28 -17.93 -0.36
N THR A 504 -10.40 -16.95 -0.58
CA THR A 504 -9.07 -16.86 0.01
C THR A 504 -9.14 -16.79 1.53
N ARG A 505 -8.27 -17.57 2.21
CA ARG A 505 -8.28 -17.82 3.68
C ARG A 505 -9.50 -18.60 4.21
N GLY A 506 -10.33 -19.19 3.34
CA GLY A 506 -11.52 -19.93 3.77
C GLY A 506 -12.72 -19.03 4.07
N ASP A 507 -12.79 -17.87 3.44
CA ASP A 507 -13.90 -16.92 3.54
C ASP A 507 -14.82 -17.05 2.32
N ALA A 508 -16.05 -17.53 2.53
CA ALA A 508 -17.04 -17.72 1.46
C ALA A 508 -17.56 -16.40 0.85
N SER A 509 -17.34 -15.26 1.51
CA SER A 509 -17.67 -13.92 1.00
C SER A 509 -16.55 -13.30 0.15
N ALA A 510 -15.32 -13.84 0.26
CA ALA A 510 -14.12 -13.30 -0.40
C ALA A 510 -14.05 -13.65 -1.90
N TYR A 511 -15.02 -13.15 -2.68
CA TYR A 511 -15.10 -13.25 -4.13
C TYR A 511 -15.33 -11.89 -4.78
N THR A 512 -14.84 -11.71 -5.99
CA THR A 512 -15.29 -10.66 -6.92
C THR A 512 -16.66 -11.07 -7.45
N ASP A 513 -17.61 -10.13 -7.49
CA ASP A 513 -18.98 -10.38 -7.97
C ASP A 513 -19.62 -9.06 -8.43
N ILE A 514 -19.35 -8.68 -9.68
CA ILE A 514 -19.79 -7.44 -10.33
C ILE A 514 -20.72 -7.84 -11.49
N PRO A 515 -22.02 -7.49 -11.46
CA PRO A 515 -22.94 -7.85 -12.53
C PRO A 515 -22.68 -7.05 -13.82
N ALA A 516 -23.18 -7.56 -14.95
CA ALA A 516 -23.18 -6.81 -16.21
C ALA A 516 -23.93 -5.47 -16.08
N GLY A 517 -23.39 -4.42 -16.69
CA GLY A 517 -23.92 -3.05 -16.59
C GLY A 517 -22.91 -2.04 -16.00
N PRO A 518 -23.41 -0.91 -15.43
CA PRO A 518 -22.60 0.17 -14.89
C PRO A 518 -21.55 -0.24 -13.84
N ILE A 519 -20.31 0.17 -14.04
CA ILE A 519 -19.19 0.05 -13.10
C ILE A 519 -18.88 1.43 -12.49
N ALA A 520 -18.75 1.48 -11.16
CA ALA A 520 -18.22 2.61 -10.42
C ALA A 520 -16.81 2.31 -9.87
N ILE A 521 -16.07 3.35 -9.44
CA ILE A 521 -14.68 3.21 -8.95
C ILE A 521 -14.57 2.22 -7.79
N LYS A 522 -15.53 2.24 -6.85
CA LYS A 522 -15.54 1.28 -5.73
C LYS A 522 -15.61 -0.19 -6.16
N ASN A 523 -16.10 -0.49 -7.36
CA ASN A 523 -16.11 -1.85 -7.89
C ASN A 523 -14.70 -2.33 -8.31
N VAL A 524 -13.77 -1.41 -8.58
CA VAL A 524 -12.36 -1.77 -8.87
C VAL A 524 -11.63 -2.27 -7.62
N ALA A 525 -12.09 -1.89 -6.42
CA ALA A 525 -11.60 -2.44 -5.16
C ALA A 525 -11.84 -3.96 -5.03
N ASP A 526 -12.96 -4.44 -5.57
CA ASP A 526 -13.30 -5.88 -5.63
C ASP A 526 -12.48 -6.65 -6.67
N LEU A 527 -11.77 -5.96 -7.58
CA LEU A 527 -10.86 -6.55 -8.56
C LEU A 527 -9.43 -6.64 -8.03
N TYR A 528 -8.94 -5.57 -7.40
CA TYR A 528 -7.54 -5.46 -6.98
C TYR A 528 -7.44 -5.00 -5.51
N LEU A 529 -7.45 -5.99 -4.60
CA LEU A 529 -7.49 -5.78 -3.15
C LEU A 529 -6.26 -5.02 -2.61
N TYR A 530 -5.09 -5.20 -3.20
CA TYR A 530 -3.83 -4.65 -2.68
C TYR A 530 -3.54 -3.24 -3.21
N ASP A 531 -2.73 -2.49 -2.46
CA ASP A 531 -2.21 -1.15 -2.77
C ASP A 531 -0.93 -1.20 -3.62
N ASN A 532 -0.59 -2.38 -4.15
CA ASN A 532 0.59 -2.61 -4.97
C ASN A 532 0.63 -1.71 -6.22
N VAL A 533 1.77 -1.06 -6.48
CA VAL A 533 2.02 -0.33 -7.74
C VAL A 533 2.38 -1.26 -8.89
N VAL A 534 2.11 -0.82 -10.13
CA VAL A 534 2.45 -1.57 -11.35
C VAL A 534 3.97 -1.66 -11.51
N ALA A 535 4.46 -2.81 -11.95
CA ALA A 535 5.85 -3.06 -12.28
C ALA A 535 5.99 -3.62 -13.71
N ILE A 536 7.09 -3.27 -14.37
CA ILE A 536 7.51 -3.83 -15.66
C ILE A 536 8.78 -4.66 -15.44
N LEU A 537 8.74 -5.91 -15.86
CA LEU A 537 9.86 -6.85 -15.81
C LEU A 537 10.27 -7.27 -17.23
N LYS A 538 11.57 -7.43 -17.51
CA LYS A 538 12.03 -8.12 -18.73
C LYS A 538 12.60 -9.50 -18.39
N VAL A 539 11.91 -10.54 -18.84
CA VAL A 539 12.24 -11.95 -18.60
C VAL A 539 12.45 -12.69 -19.94
N ASN A 540 13.11 -13.84 -19.90
CA ASN A 540 13.18 -14.76 -21.04
C ASN A 540 12.18 -15.93 -20.91
N GLY A 541 11.99 -16.71 -21.97
CA GLY A 541 11.05 -17.83 -21.99
C GLY A 541 11.34 -18.93 -20.96
N ALA A 542 12.61 -19.12 -20.55
CA ALA A 542 12.93 -20.03 -19.44
C ALA A 542 12.43 -19.48 -18.09
N GLN A 543 12.69 -18.21 -17.81
CA GLN A 543 12.19 -17.51 -16.61
C GLN A 543 10.66 -17.46 -16.56
N LEU A 544 10.01 -17.15 -17.68
CA LEU A 544 8.55 -17.19 -17.84
C LEU A 544 7.99 -18.58 -17.51
N LYS A 545 8.67 -19.66 -17.92
CA LYS A 545 8.27 -21.01 -17.56
C LYS A 545 8.40 -21.26 -16.06
N GLU A 546 9.52 -20.89 -15.42
CA GLU A 546 9.71 -21.11 -13.97
C GLU A 546 8.69 -20.34 -13.10
N TRP A 547 8.24 -19.16 -13.56
CA TRP A 547 7.14 -18.41 -12.95
C TRP A 547 5.84 -19.22 -12.96
N LEU A 548 5.47 -19.80 -14.11
CA LEU A 548 4.30 -20.67 -14.24
C LEU A 548 4.46 -21.99 -13.47
N GLU A 549 5.66 -22.57 -13.39
CA GLU A 549 5.94 -23.76 -12.56
C GLU A 549 5.79 -23.49 -11.06
N MET A 550 6.02 -22.26 -10.59
CA MET A 550 5.71 -21.83 -9.23
C MET A 550 4.21 -21.62 -9.03
N SER A 551 3.54 -20.92 -9.95
CA SER A 551 2.08 -20.69 -9.88
C SER A 551 1.28 -22.00 -9.93
N ALA A 552 1.78 -23.02 -10.62
CA ALA A 552 1.24 -24.39 -10.61
C ALA A 552 1.15 -25.02 -9.21
N GLY A 553 1.79 -24.44 -8.19
CA GLY A 553 1.64 -24.78 -6.77
C GLY A 553 0.21 -24.65 -6.24
N GLN A 554 -0.66 -23.89 -6.92
CA GLN A 554 -2.08 -23.74 -6.60
C GLN A 554 -2.89 -25.04 -6.76
N PHE A 555 -2.35 -26.05 -7.44
CA PHE A 555 -3.01 -27.36 -7.63
C PHE A 555 -2.32 -28.46 -6.83
N ASN A 556 -3.11 -29.40 -6.31
CA ASN A 556 -2.56 -30.64 -5.74
C ASN A 556 -1.96 -31.52 -6.85
N GLN A 557 -1.22 -32.57 -6.48
CA GLN A 557 -0.91 -33.65 -7.41
C GLN A 557 -2.07 -34.64 -7.45
N VAL A 558 -2.49 -35.04 -8.65
CA VAL A 558 -3.57 -36.01 -8.85
C VAL A 558 -3.01 -37.33 -9.38
N ASP A 559 -3.57 -38.44 -8.92
CA ASP A 559 -3.31 -39.79 -9.44
C ASP A 559 -4.22 -40.05 -10.65
N PRO A 560 -3.67 -40.19 -11.88
CA PRO A 560 -4.45 -40.47 -13.08
C PRO A 560 -5.00 -41.91 -13.14
N SER A 561 -4.62 -42.78 -12.20
CA SER A 561 -5.13 -44.16 -12.08
C SER A 561 -6.24 -44.32 -11.03
N SER A 562 -6.50 -43.29 -10.22
CA SER A 562 -7.51 -43.35 -9.16
C SER A 562 -8.92 -43.08 -9.67
N THR A 563 -9.87 -43.92 -9.26
CA THR A 563 -11.32 -43.71 -9.45
C THR A 563 -11.98 -42.95 -8.30
N GLU A 564 -11.24 -42.68 -7.23
CA GLU A 564 -11.76 -42.00 -6.04
C GLU A 564 -11.75 -40.47 -6.18
N PRO A 565 -12.53 -39.73 -5.37
CA PRO A 565 -12.52 -38.27 -5.33
C PRO A 565 -11.13 -37.69 -5.02
N GLN A 566 -10.72 -36.65 -5.75
CA GLN A 566 -9.44 -35.98 -5.56
C GLN A 566 -9.63 -34.46 -5.52
N ASN A 567 -9.07 -33.79 -4.52
CA ASN A 567 -9.14 -32.32 -4.43
C ASN A 567 -8.19 -31.69 -5.44
N LEU A 568 -8.70 -30.86 -6.34
CA LEU A 568 -7.94 -30.15 -7.38
C LEU A 568 -7.11 -29.00 -6.78
N VAL A 569 -7.74 -28.14 -5.98
CA VAL A 569 -7.14 -26.92 -5.43
C VAL A 569 -6.32 -27.22 -4.17
N ASN A 570 -5.09 -26.74 -4.14
CA ASN A 570 -4.21 -26.76 -2.97
C ASN A 570 -4.52 -25.55 -2.06
N THR A 571 -5.19 -25.79 -0.94
CA THR A 571 -5.59 -24.73 0.02
C THR A 571 -4.44 -24.18 0.87
N ASP A 572 -3.29 -24.87 0.92
CA ASP A 572 -2.09 -24.41 1.62
C ASP A 572 -1.25 -23.44 0.78
N PHE A 573 -1.48 -23.41 -0.54
CA PHE A 573 -0.93 -22.41 -1.43
C PHE A 573 -1.75 -21.11 -1.33
N ARG A 574 -1.07 -19.96 -1.36
CA ARG A 574 -1.74 -18.66 -1.23
C ARG A 574 -2.22 -18.18 -2.59
N THR A 575 -3.51 -17.83 -2.69
CA THR A 575 -4.12 -17.36 -3.95
C THR A 575 -3.37 -16.19 -4.58
N TYR A 576 -2.81 -15.27 -3.78
CA TYR A 576 -2.01 -14.15 -4.29
C TYR A 576 -0.65 -14.55 -4.89
N ASN A 577 -0.30 -15.84 -4.92
CA ASN A 577 0.86 -16.42 -5.61
C ASN A 577 0.47 -17.27 -6.84
N PHE A 578 -0.82 -17.38 -7.16
CA PHE A 578 -1.31 -18.01 -8.39
C PHE A 578 -1.48 -16.94 -9.47
N ASP A 579 -0.43 -16.70 -10.27
CA ASP A 579 -0.56 -15.82 -11.43
C ASP A 579 -1.10 -16.57 -12.64
N VAL A 580 -2.06 -15.93 -13.33
CA VAL A 580 -2.41 -16.22 -14.71
C VAL A 580 -1.65 -15.23 -15.59
N ILE A 581 -0.91 -15.74 -16.58
CA ILE A 581 -0.11 -14.89 -17.48
C ILE A 581 -0.79 -14.75 -18.83
N ASP A 582 -1.34 -13.57 -19.07
CA ASP A 582 -2.04 -13.19 -20.30
C ASP A 582 -1.08 -12.95 -21.48
N GLY A 583 -1.54 -13.23 -22.70
CA GLY A 583 -0.77 -13.10 -23.94
C GLY A 583 0.11 -14.30 -24.32
N VAL A 584 0.15 -15.36 -23.51
CA VAL A 584 0.74 -16.68 -23.83
C VAL A 584 -0.25 -17.78 -23.48
N THR A 585 -0.34 -18.81 -24.32
CA THR A 585 -1.15 -20.01 -24.02
C THR A 585 -0.29 -21.09 -23.37
N TYR A 586 -0.85 -21.87 -22.44
CA TYR A 586 -0.13 -22.96 -21.74
C TYR A 586 -1.06 -23.98 -21.10
N GLN A 587 -0.52 -25.13 -20.68
CA GLN A 587 -1.29 -26.17 -20.00
C GLN A 587 -0.59 -26.71 -18.75
N TYR A 588 -1.38 -27.09 -17.73
CA TYR A 588 -0.89 -27.71 -16.50
C TYR A 588 -1.15 -29.22 -16.46
N ASP A 589 -0.07 -29.99 -16.45
CA ASP A 589 -0.06 -31.45 -16.21
C ASP A 589 0.10 -31.75 -14.71
N ILE A 590 -1.01 -31.60 -13.98
CA ILE A 590 -1.09 -31.76 -12.52
C ILE A 590 -0.92 -33.22 -12.04
N THR A 591 -0.70 -34.18 -12.95
CA THR A 591 -0.24 -35.53 -12.57
C THR A 591 1.19 -35.53 -12.06
N GLN A 592 1.99 -34.52 -12.43
CA GLN A 592 3.35 -34.33 -11.93
C GLN A 592 3.36 -33.67 -10.55
N PRO A 593 4.37 -33.95 -9.69
CA PRO A 593 4.54 -33.22 -8.45
C PRO A 593 4.90 -31.75 -8.73
N ASN A 594 4.69 -30.87 -7.74
CA ASN A 594 5.13 -29.48 -7.83
C ASN A 594 6.66 -29.38 -7.86
N LYS A 595 7.21 -28.55 -8.76
CA LYS A 595 8.65 -28.27 -8.83
C LYS A 595 9.14 -27.51 -7.59
N TYR A 596 8.34 -26.54 -7.14
CA TYR A 596 8.61 -25.65 -6.02
C TYR A 596 7.71 -25.95 -4.81
N ASP A 597 8.20 -25.65 -3.61
CA ASP A 597 7.34 -25.46 -2.43
C ASP A 597 6.76 -24.03 -2.40
N ARG A 598 5.89 -23.74 -1.41
CA ARG A 598 5.19 -22.43 -1.31
C ARG A 598 6.13 -21.24 -1.11
N ASP A 599 7.38 -21.49 -0.74
CA ASP A 599 8.40 -20.50 -0.43
C ASP A 599 9.37 -20.27 -1.61
N GLY A 600 9.07 -20.89 -2.78
CA GLY A 600 9.84 -20.74 -4.02
C GLY A 600 11.12 -21.57 -4.08
N LYS A 601 11.28 -22.55 -3.18
CA LYS A 601 12.45 -23.45 -3.16
C LYS A 601 12.16 -24.73 -3.94
N VAL A 602 13.14 -25.16 -4.73
CA VAL A 602 13.05 -26.38 -5.54
C VAL A 602 12.95 -27.61 -4.63
N VAL A 603 11.90 -28.41 -4.82
CA VAL A 603 11.67 -29.69 -4.13
C VAL A 603 11.63 -30.87 -5.08
N ASN A 604 11.28 -30.67 -6.36
CA ASN A 604 11.36 -31.70 -7.40
C ASN A 604 12.05 -31.13 -8.65
N GLU A 605 13.40 -31.18 -8.69
CA GLU A 605 14.24 -30.54 -9.71
C GLU A 605 13.88 -30.92 -11.16
N THR A 606 13.54 -32.18 -11.39
CA THR A 606 13.16 -32.71 -12.73
C THR A 606 11.66 -32.62 -13.01
N ALA A 607 10.84 -32.13 -12.08
CA ALA A 607 9.41 -31.97 -12.31
C ALA A 607 9.14 -30.75 -13.18
N SER A 608 8.07 -30.86 -13.97
CA SER A 608 7.54 -29.76 -14.76
C SER A 608 6.06 -30.05 -14.98
N ARG A 609 5.19 -29.15 -14.54
CA ARG A 609 3.75 -29.15 -14.80
C ARG A 609 3.41 -28.37 -16.06
N VAL A 610 4.20 -27.36 -16.42
CA VAL A 610 3.93 -26.51 -17.59
C VAL A 610 4.22 -27.29 -18.89
N ARG A 611 3.21 -27.33 -19.75
CA ARG A 611 3.19 -27.94 -21.09
C ARG A 611 2.73 -26.90 -22.10
N ASN A 612 3.12 -27.10 -23.36
CA ASN A 612 2.57 -26.39 -24.52
C ASN A 612 2.55 -24.86 -24.34
N LEU A 613 3.61 -24.30 -23.74
CA LEU A 613 3.77 -22.85 -23.53
C LEU A 613 4.08 -22.18 -24.88
N GLN A 614 3.13 -21.41 -25.39
CA GLN A 614 3.17 -20.83 -26.73
C GLN A 614 2.88 -19.33 -26.73
N TYR A 615 3.55 -18.61 -27.63
CA TYR A 615 3.27 -17.20 -27.95
C TYR A 615 2.82 -17.12 -29.41
N ASN A 616 1.65 -16.51 -29.66
CA ASN A 616 1.02 -16.47 -30.99
C ASN A 616 0.94 -17.86 -31.67
N GLY A 617 0.68 -18.92 -30.90
CA GLY A 617 0.61 -20.30 -31.41
C GLY A 617 1.95 -20.91 -31.84
N GLN A 618 3.08 -20.38 -31.37
CA GLN A 618 4.43 -20.95 -31.57
C GLN A 618 5.09 -21.23 -30.22
N ASP A 619 5.78 -22.36 -30.09
CA ASP A 619 6.46 -22.77 -28.85
C ASP A 619 7.48 -21.72 -28.39
N VAL A 620 7.37 -21.31 -27.13
CA VAL A 620 8.26 -20.31 -26.53
C VAL A 620 9.68 -20.87 -26.35
N THR A 621 10.68 -20.23 -26.94
CA THR A 621 12.08 -20.64 -26.75
C THR A 621 12.65 -20.09 -25.45
N ALA A 622 13.62 -20.81 -24.87
CA ALA A 622 14.22 -20.45 -23.58
C ALA A 622 14.87 -19.05 -23.54
N ASP A 623 15.30 -18.55 -24.71
CA ASP A 623 15.99 -17.28 -24.93
C ASP A 623 15.08 -16.17 -25.48
N GLN A 624 13.81 -16.45 -25.82
CA GLN A 624 12.86 -15.45 -26.28
C GLN A 624 12.58 -14.42 -25.18
N GLU A 625 12.81 -13.14 -25.44
CA GLU A 625 12.56 -12.06 -24.47
C GLU A 625 11.11 -11.59 -24.46
N PHE A 626 10.57 -11.33 -23.28
CA PHE A 626 9.24 -10.80 -23.02
C PHE A 626 9.32 -9.64 -22.03
N ILE A 627 8.45 -8.65 -22.19
CA ILE A 627 8.03 -7.81 -21.08
C ILE A 627 6.86 -8.49 -20.39
N VAL A 628 6.94 -8.66 -19.07
CA VAL A 628 5.79 -9.05 -18.24
C VAL A 628 5.44 -7.88 -17.34
N VAL A 629 4.21 -7.41 -17.45
CA VAL A 629 3.64 -6.42 -16.53
C VAL A 629 3.11 -7.15 -15.30
N THR A 630 3.39 -6.63 -14.12
CA THR A 630 2.89 -7.20 -12.86
C THR A 630 2.89 -6.11 -11.78
N ASN A 631 3.21 -6.45 -10.54
CA ASN A 631 3.17 -5.58 -9.38
C ASN A 631 4.48 -5.56 -8.57
N ASN A 632 4.66 -4.55 -7.72
CA ASN A 632 5.85 -4.38 -6.88
C ASN A 632 6.12 -5.55 -5.91
N TYR A 633 5.08 -6.23 -5.39
CA TYR A 633 5.24 -7.40 -4.53
C TYR A 633 5.92 -8.58 -5.25
N ARG A 634 5.63 -8.79 -6.55
CA ARG A 634 6.40 -9.71 -7.39
C ARG A 634 7.79 -9.17 -7.64
N ALA A 635 7.89 -7.94 -8.14
CA ALA A 635 9.15 -7.33 -8.57
C ALA A 635 10.24 -7.28 -7.47
N ASN A 636 9.84 -7.10 -6.21
CA ASN A 636 10.76 -7.04 -5.06
C ASN A 636 10.85 -8.39 -4.32
N GLY A 637 10.14 -9.42 -4.78
CA GLY A 637 10.05 -10.74 -4.14
C GLY A 637 11.08 -11.75 -4.65
N THR A 638 11.15 -12.90 -3.98
CA THR A 638 12.03 -14.04 -4.33
C THR A 638 11.38 -15.06 -5.28
N PHE A 639 10.30 -14.68 -5.95
CA PHE A 639 9.49 -15.60 -6.77
C PHE A 639 10.33 -16.16 -7.95
N PRO A 640 10.34 -17.49 -8.19
CA PRO A 640 11.11 -18.10 -9.27
C PRO A 640 10.79 -17.52 -10.65
N GLY A 641 11.81 -17.20 -11.44
CA GLY A 641 11.66 -16.59 -12.77
C GLY A 641 11.40 -15.08 -12.74
N VAL A 642 10.97 -14.52 -11.60
CA VAL A 642 10.73 -13.08 -11.41
C VAL A 642 12.00 -12.37 -10.92
N ARG A 643 12.61 -12.88 -9.85
CA ARG A 643 13.77 -12.26 -9.19
C ARG A 643 15.03 -12.20 -10.07
N GLU A 644 15.09 -13.00 -11.14
CA GLU A 644 16.17 -12.99 -12.13
C GLU A 644 15.89 -12.07 -13.34
N ALA A 645 14.82 -11.26 -13.31
CA ALA A 645 14.47 -10.36 -14.40
C ALA A 645 15.59 -9.36 -14.75
N SER A 646 15.87 -9.24 -16.05
CA SER A 646 16.96 -8.41 -16.61
C SER A 646 16.65 -6.91 -16.64
N ILE A 647 15.37 -6.55 -16.53
CA ILE A 647 14.87 -5.21 -16.23
C ILE A 647 13.87 -5.37 -15.11
N ASN A 648 13.92 -4.50 -14.12
CA ASN A 648 12.89 -4.33 -13.10
C ASN A 648 12.62 -2.82 -12.95
N ARG A 649 11.40 -2.38 -13.28
CA ARG A 649 10.98 -0.97 -13.22
C ARG A 649 9.60 -0.88 -12.55
N LEU A 650 9.57 -0.34 -11.33
CA LEU A 650 8.33 0.13 -10.72
C LEU A 650 7.83 1.37 -11.48
N LEU A 651 6.52 1.53 -11.61
CA LEU A 651 5.88 2.65 -12.32
C LEU A 651 5.14 3.63 -11.38
N ASN A 652 5.17 3.35 -10.07
CA ASN A 652 4.57 4.13 -8.98
C ASN A 652 3.08 4.51 -9.08
N LEU A 653 2.35 3.99 -10.08
CA LEU A 653 0.89 4.03 -10.13
C LEU A 653 0.30 2.74 -9.53
N GLU A 654 -0.68 2.83 -8.63
CA GLU A 654 -1.43 1.68 -8.11
C GLU A 654 -2.06 0.86 -9.26
N ASN A 655 -2.06 -0.48 -9.15
CA ASN A 655 -2.77 -1.34 -10.10
C ASN A 655 -4.28 -1.01 -10.14
N ARG A 656 -4.89 -0.65 -9.00
CA ARG A 656 -6.27 -0.14 -8.93
C ARG A 656 -6.47 1.07 -9.85
N GLN A 657 -5.57 2.05 -9.80
CA GLN A 657 -5.70 3.26 -10.61
C GLN A 657 -5.38 3.00 -12.09
N ALA A 658 -4.51 2.04 -12.42
CA ALA A 658 -4.34 1.58 -13.79
C ALA A 658 -5.65 0.97 -14.35
N ILE A 659 -6.36 0.15 -13.57
CA ILE A 659 -7.68 -0.40 -13.95
C ILE A 659 -8.74 0.71 -14.07
N ILE A 660 -8.81 1.66 -13.13
CA ILE A 660 -9.72 2.82 -13.22
C ILE A 660 -9.46 3.62 -14.50
N ASN A 661 -8.19 3.93 -14.80
CA ASN A 661 -7.79 4.67 -16.00
C ASN A 661 -8.17 3.93 -17.30
N TYR A 662 -7.95 2.61 -17.35
CA TYR A 662 -8.35 1.75 -18.46
C TYR A 662 -9.88 1.78 -18.68
N ILE A 663 -10.67 1.59 -17.62
CA ILE A 663 -12.15 1.60 -17.71
C ILE A 663 -12.67 2.96 -18.18
N ILE A 664 -12.09 4.07 -17.71
CA ILE A 664 -12.44 5.43 -18.14
C ILE A 664 -12.09 5.67 -19.62
N ALA A 665 -10.98 5.10 -20.11
CA ALA A 665 -10.54 5.24 -21.49
C ALA A 665 -11.43 4.47 -22.48
N GLU A 666 -11.65 3.17 -22.23
CA GLU A 666 -12.45 2.30 -23.10
C GLU A 666 -13.97 2.54 -22.95
N LYS A 667 -14.42 2.94 -21.75
CA LYS A 667 -15.81 3.22 -21.32
C LYS A 667 -16.75 2.02 -21.31
N VAL A 668 -16.68 1.17 -22.32
CA VAL A 668 -17.39 -0.11 -22.39
C VAL A 668 -16.36 -1.21 -22.49
N ILE A 669 -16.37 -2.13 -21.52
CA ILE A 669 -15.40 -3.23 -21.44
C ILE A 669 -16.08 -4.58 -21.62
N ASN A 670 -15.32 -5.54 -22.15
CA ASN A 670 -15.72 -6.93 -22.28
C ASN A 670 -14.57 -7.86 -21.84
N PRO A 671 -14.32 -8.04 -20.53
CA PRO A 671 -13.24 -8.86 -20.03
C PRO A 671 -13.58 -10.37 -20.10
N THR A 672 -13.95 -10.86 -21.28
CA THR A 672 -14.16 -12.29 -21.50
C THR A 672 -12.81 -13.01 -21.45
N ALA A 673 -12.73 -14.03 -20.59
CA ALA A 673 -11.62 -14.99 -20.51
C ALA A 673 -11.29 -15.57 -21.89
N ASP A 674 -10.04 -15.43 -22.35
CA ASP A 674 -9.61 -15.92 -23.65
C ASP A 674 -9.29 -17.44 -23.67
N ASN A 675 -9.21 -18.06 -22.48
CA ASN A 675 -8.85 -19.47 -22.25
C ASN A 675 -7.37 -19.77 -22.53
N ASN A 676 -6.48 -18.80 -22.28
CA ASN A 676 -5.03 -18.97 -22.38
C ASN A 676 -4.49 -20.22 -21.66
N TRP A 677 -5.05 -20.59 -20.50
CA TRP A 677 -4.60 -21.74 -19.71
C TRP A 677 -5.65 -22.83 -19.53
N THR A 678 -5.23 -24.08 -19.63
CA THR A 678 -6.06 -25.27 -19.34
C THR A 678 -5.28 -26.34 -18.56
N PHE A 679 -5.95 -27.41 -18.14
CA PHE A 679 -5.25 -28.65 -17.80
C PHE A 679 -4.96 -29.47 -19.07
N THR A 680 -4.02 -30.41 -18.99
CA THR A 680 -3.81 -31.43 -20.04
C THR A 680 -4.85 -32.55 -19.98
N ASP A 681 -4.95 -33.35 -21.06
CA ASP A 681 -5.86 -34.51 -21.14
C ASP A 681 -5.53 -35.65 -20.15
N SER A 682 -4.38 -35.59 -19.49
CA SER A 682 -3.98 -36.51 -18.41
C SER A 682 -4.95 -36.57 -17.21
N ILE A 683 -5.88 -35.63 -17.09
CA ILE A 683 -6.96 -35.65 -16.07
C ILE A 683 -8.34 -36.14 -16.58
N LYS A 684 -8.42 -36.58 -17.84
CA LYS A 684 -9.68 -36.92 -18.51
C LYS A 684 -10.39 -38.12 -17.87
N GLY A 685 -11.50 -37.84 -17.17
CA GLY A 685 -12.37 -38.84 -16.55
C GLY A 685 -12.24 -38.97 -15.02
N LEU A 686 -11.32 -38.24 -14.38
CA LEU A 686 -11.14 -38.26 -12.92
C LEU A 686 -12.31 -37.60 -12.17
N ASP A 687 -12.46 -37.91 -10.87
CA ASP A 687 -13.39 -37.22 -9.97
C ASP A 687 -12.71 -36.05 -9.24
N LEU A 688 -12.32 -35.04 -10.01
CA LEU A 688 -11.67 -33.84 -9.46
C LEU A 688 -12.69 -32.91 -8.80
N ARG A 689 -12.47 -32.57 -7.53
CA ARG A 689 -13.35 -31.72 -6.71
C ARG A 689 -12.66 -30.47 -6.20
N PHE A 690 -13.43 -29.43 -5.95
CA PHE A 690 -12.97 -28.20 -5.33
C PHE A 690 -14.09 -27.56 -4.51
N LEU A 691 -13.71 -26.62 -3.65
CA LEU A 691 -14.65 -25.75 -2.93
C LEU A 691 -14.68 -24.37 -3.60
N THR A 692 -15.88 -23.81 -3.74
CA THR A 692 -16.09 -22.38 -3.97
C THR A 692 -17.36 -21.95 -3.25
N ALA A 693 -17.74 -20.66 -3.26
CA ALA A 693 -18.95 -20.20 -2.57
C ALA A 693 -20.20 -20.97 -3.04
N ASP A 694 -21.04 -21.42 -2.11
CA ASP A 694 -22.26 -22.18 -2.39
C ASP A 694 -23.22 -21.44 -3.35
N ARG A 695 -23.21 -20.10 -3.29
CA ARG A 695 -23.98 -19.23 -4.19
C ARG A 695 -23.57 -19.34 -5.67
N ALA A 696 -22.37 -19.81 -5.98
CA ALA A 696 -21.90 -20.04 -7.35
C ALA A 696 -22.67 -21.17 -8.08
N LYS A 697 -23.44 -22.00 -7.38
CA LYS A 697 -24.33 -23.02 -8.01
C LYS A 697 -25.42 -22.42 -8.90
N ALA A 698 -25.68 -21.12 -8.81
CA ALA A 698 -26.54 -20.40 -9.74
C ALA A 698 -25.92 -20.22 -11.14
N LEU A 699 -24.60 -20.38 -11.27
CA LEU A 699 -23.84 -20.11 -12.51
C LEU A 699 -23.55 -21.37 -13.34
N VAL A 700 -23.56 -22.56 -12.71
CA VAL A 700 -23.14 -23.82 -13.35
C VAL A 700 -24.21 -24.47 -14.25
N ALA A 701 -25.43 -23.92 -14.28
CA ALA A 701 -26.57 -24.53 -15.00
C ALA A 701 -26.32 -24.65 -16.52
N ASP A 702 -25.58 -23.71 -17.09
CA ASP A 702 -25.29 -23.60 -18.53
C ASP A 702 -23.77 -23.69 -18.85
N GLN A 703 -22.95 -24.16 -17.90
CA GLN A 703 -21.48 -24.23 -18.05
C GLN A 703 -20.99 -25.65 -18.41
N GLU A 704 -20.26 -25.75 -19.52
CA GLU A 704 -19.50 -26.96 -19.86
C GLU A 704 -18.24 -27.05 -18.98
N GLY A 705 -18.16 -28.07 -18.11
CA GLY A 705 -16.93 -28.39 -17.36
C GLY A 705 -17.01 -28.26 -15.83
N ILE A 706 -18.07 -27.66 -15.28
CA ILE A 706 -18.26 -27.54 -13.82
C ILE A 706 -19.63 -28.07 -13.39
N VAL A 707 -19.66 -28.87 -12.32
CA VAL A 707 -20.89 -29.47 -11.79
C VAL A 707 -20.96 -29.25 -10.27
N TYR A 708 -21.98 -28.55 -9.78
CA TYR A 708 -22.28 -28.46 -8.34
C TYR A 708 -22.76 -29.82 -7.81
N LEU A 709 -22.21 -30.25 -6.67
CA LEU A 709 -22.55 -31.52 -6.02
C LEU A 709 -23.50 -31.30 -4.83
N GLN A 710 -23.05 -30.51 -3.85
CA GLN A 710 -23.75 -30.27 -2.58
C GLN A 710 -23.18 -29.04 -1.87
N ALA A 711 -23.87 -28.53 -0.85
CA ALA A 711 -23.27 -27.57 0.08
C ALA A 711 -22.19 -28.28 0.92
N SER A 712 -21.09 -27.59 1.25
CA SER A 712 -20.00 -28.18 2.03
C SER A 712 -20.48 -28.51 3.45
N THR A 713 -20.14 -29.71 3.92
CA THR A 713 -20.44 -30.16 5.28
C THR A 713 -19.37 -29.75 6.30
N SER A 714 -18.27 -29.13 5.85
CA SER A 714 -17.07 -28.80 6.64
C SER A 714 -16.60 -27.35 6.49
N SER A 715 -17.23 -26.54 5.66
CA SER A 715 -16.87 -25.12 5.44
C SER A 715 -18.12 -24.30 5.17
N GLU A 716 -18.54 -23.50 6.14
CA GLU A 716 -19.77 -22.70 6.06
C GLU A 716 -19.73 -21.71 4.89
N GLY A 717 -20.83 -21.61 4.14
CA GLY A 717 -20.94 -20.78 2.95
C GLY A 717 -20.28 -21.34 1.67
N PHE A 718 -19.51 -22.42 1.74
CA PHE A 718 -18.94 -23.09 0.56
C PHE A 718 -19.85 -24.21 0.04
N GLY A 719 -19.76 -24.49 -1.27
CA GLY A 719 -20.28 -25.68 -1.93
C GLY A 719 -19.14 -26.57 -2.43
N GLU A 720 -19.41 -27.87 -2.54
CA GLU A 720 -18.58 -28.84 -3.24
C GLU A 720 -18.95 -28.87 -4.73
N PHE A 721 -17.95 -28.66 -5.58
CA PHE A 721 -18.08 -28.69 -7.03
C PHE A 721 -17.12 -29.72 -7.61
N LYS A 722 -17.52 -30.33 -8.74
CA LYS A 722 -16.69 -31.19 -9.57
C LYS A 722 -16.20 -30.42 -10.79
N PHE A 723 -14.90 -30.52 -11.07
CA PHE A 723 -14.32 -30.17 -12.36
C PHE A 723 -14.41 -31.36 -13.32
N VAL A 724 -14.80 -31.12 -14.56
CA VAL A 724 -14.96 -32.11 -15.62
C VAL A 724 -14.12 -31.66 -16.81
N TYR A 725 -13.08 -32.42 -17.14
CA TYR A 725 -12.22 -32.12 -18.29
C TYR A 725 -13.04 -32.07 -19.60
N THR A 726 -13.05 -30.89 -20.22
CA THR A 726 -13.49 -30.66 -21.60
C THR A 726 -12.27 -30.56 -22.51
N GLU A 727 -12.39 -30.96 -23.77
CA GLU A 727 -11.32 -30.75 -24.75
C GLU A 727 -11.26 -29.25 -25.11
N PRO A 728 -10.09 -28.58 -25.02
CA PRO A 728 -9.98 -27.16 -25.34
C PRO A 728 -10.45 -26.87 -26.76
N LYS A 729 -11.34 -25.90 -26.91
CA LYS A 729 -11.81 -25.45 -28.22
C LYS A 729 -10.64 -24.75 -28.91
N VAL A 730 -10.22 -25.27 -30.07
CA VAL A 730 -9.10 -24.70 -30.84
C VAL A 730 -9.54 -23.35 -31.41
N VAL A 731 -9.19 -22.27 -30.71
CA VAL A 731 -9.43 -20.91 -31.17
C VAL A 731 -8.51 -20.64 -32.36
N THR A 732 -9.09 -20.35 -33.52
CA THR A 732 -8.31 -20.02 -34.72
C THR A 732 -7.80 -18.57 -34.61
N PRO A 733 -6.54 -18.26 -34.97
CA PRO A 733 -5.99 -16.90 -34.77
C PRO A 733 -6.78 -15.76 -35.44
N ASP A 734 -7.51 -16.05 -36.53
CA ASP A 734 -8.41 -15.08 -37.18
C ASP A 734 -9.55 -14.59 -36.27
N GLU A 735 -10.00 -15.41 -35.30
CA GLU A 735 -11.09 -15.09 -34.37
C GLU A 735 -10.62 -14.25 -33.16
N GLN A 736 -9.35 -14.36 -32.77
CA GLN A 736 -8.76 -13.47 -31.76
C GLN A 736 -8.38 -12.08 -32.32
N GLN A 737 -8.21 -11.94 -33.64
CA GLN A 737 -7.90 -10.63 -34.26
C GLN A 737 -9.12 -9.86 -34.77
N SER A 738 -10.30 -10.48 -34.91
CA SER A 738 -11.47 -9.80 -35.49
C SER A 738 -12.05 -8.67 -34.63
N ASP A 739 -11.96 -8.76 -33.29
CA ASP A 739 -12.60 -7.79 -32.37
C ASP A 739 -11.67 -6.66 -31.87
N GLN A 740 -10.41 -6.59 -32.33
CA GLN A 740 -9.54 -5.39 -32.18
C GLN A 740 -9.18 -4.73 -33.52
N GLY A 741 -9.96 -5.00 -34.57
CA GLY A 741 -9.85 -4.33 -35.85
C GLY A 741 -10.34 -2.88 -35.81
N ASN A 742 -9.45 -1.92 -35.51
CA ASN A 742 -9.71 -0.49 -35.69
C ASN A 742 -9.72 -0.09 -37.18
N THR A 743 -10.68 -0.62 -37.93
CA THR A 743 -10.98 -0.25 -39.31
C THR A 743 -11.98 0.91 -39.29
N GLY A 744 -11.54 2.08 -39.76
CA GLY A 744 -12.39 3.28 -39.81
C GLY A 744 -13.67 3.03 -40.61
N GLN A 745 -14.83 3.23 -39.98
CA GLN A 745 -16.13 2.94 -40.60
C GLN A 745 -16.40 3.85 -41.81
N ASP A 746 -16.87 3.23 -42.89
CA ASP A 746 -17.35 3.88 -44.11
C ASP A 746 -18.81 4.34 -43.87
N ILE A 747 -19.01 5.63 -43.58
CA ILE A 747 -20.36 6.18 -43.33
C ILE A 747 -20.99 6.59 -44.67
N VAL A 748 -22.18 6.05 -44.96
CA VAL A 748 -23.02 6.47 -46.10
C VAL A 748 -24.11 7.40 -45.56
N LEU A 749 -24.10 8.66 -45.98
CA LEU A 749 -25.16 9.62 -45.65
C LEU A 749 -26.41 9.38 -46.53
N GLU A 750 -27.59 9.81 -46.08
CA GLU A 750 -28.84 9.72 -46.85
C GLU A 750 -28.79 10.45 -48.22
N SER A 751 -27.83 11.35 -48.40
CA SER A 751 -27.51 12.00 -49.68
C SER A 751 -26.79 11.08 -50.69
N GLY A 752 -26.47 9.85 -50.32
CA GLY A 752 -25.69 8.89 -51.12
C GLY A 752 -24.17 9.13 -51.10
N GLN A 753 -23.69 10.10 -50.31
CA GLN A 753 -22.26 10.40 -50.19
C GLN A 753 -21.58 9.49 -49.15
N ARG A 754 -20.45 8.86 -49.53
CA ARG A 754 -19.56 8.14 -48.61
C ARG A 754 -18.55 9.06 -47.96
N ILE A 755 -18.25 8.79 -46.70
CA ILE A 755 -17.16 9.39 -45.93
C ILE A 755 -16.39 8.25 -45.23
N THR A 756 -15.13 8.08 -45.60
CA THR A 756 -14.19 7.15 -44.95
C THR A 756 -13.40 7.92 -43.90
N LEU A 757 -13.39 7.45 -42.65
CA LEU A 757 -12.58 8.07 -41.59
C LEU A 757 -11.15 7.50 -41.59
N PRO A 758 -10.10 8.35 -41.42
CA PRO A 758 -8.72 7.88 -41.37
C PRO A 758 -8.44 7.11 -40.07
N ALA A 759 -7.52 6.14 -40.13
CA ALA A 759 -7.05 5.41 -38.97
C ALA A 759 -6.39 6.35 -37.94
N VAL A 760 -6.53 6.00 -36.65
CA VAL A 760 -6.08 6.82 -35.53
C VAL A 760 -4.56 6.79 -35.42
N ASN A 761 -3.91 7.90 -35.77
CA ASN A 761 -2.51 8.15 -35.39
C ASN A 761 -2.36 8.19 -33.85
N PRO A 762 -1.17 7.86 -33.30
CA PRO A 762 -0.96 7.88 -31.85
C PRO A 762 -1.32 9.25 -31.24
N PRO A 763 -1.86 9.27 -30.00
CA PRO A 763 -2.41 10.47 -29.41
C PRO A 763 -1.34 11.57 -29.23
N ALA A 764 -1.75 12.81 -29.51
CA ALA A 764 -1.02 13.98 -29.05
C ALA A 764 -0.96 14.00 -27.50
N PRO A 765 0.04 14.68 -26.89
CA PRO A 765 0.14 14.77 -25.43
C PRO A 765 -1.16 15.28 -24.80
N ALA A 766 -1.47 14.75 -23.61
CA ALA A 766 -2.80 14.76 -23.01
C ALA A 766 -3.49 16.16 -23.04
N PRO A 767 -4.71 16.27 -23.60
CA PRO A 767 -5.44 17.53 -23.59
C PRO A 767 -5.93 17.87 -22.18
N GLN A 768 -6.02 19.16 -21.87
CA GLN A 768 -6.58 19.64 -20.61
C GLN A 768 -8.09 19.33 -20.53
N HIS A 769 -8.44 18.24 -19.84
CA HIS A 769 -9.83 17.84 -19.66
C HIS A 769 -10.54 18.74 -18.64
N LYS A 770 -11.28 19.74 -19.12
CA LYS A 770 -12.42 20.27 -18.35
C LYS A 770 -13.58 19.27 -18.45
N LEU A 771 -13.89 18.59 -17.36
CA LEU A 771 -15.15 17.87 -17.22
C LEU A 771 -16.31 18.87 -17.28
N ALA A 772 -17.19 18.72 -18.27
CA ALA A 772 -18.36 19.59 -18.40
C ALA A 772 -19.46 19.15 -17.42
N SER A 773 -19.89 20.06 -16.54
CA SER A 773 -20.90 19.79 -15.51
C SER A 773 -22.24 19.35 -16.14
N PRO A 774 -22.76 18.15 -15.84
CA PRO A 774 -23.96 17.64 -16.48
C PRO A 774 -25.25 18.20 -15.85
N HIS A 775 -25.76 19.30 -16.41
CA HIS A 775 -27.20 19.59 -16.35
C HIS A 775 -27.92 18.96 -17.54
N SER A 776 -28.08 17.64 -17.48
CA SER A 776 -28.83 16.84 -18.46
C SER A 776 -29.51 15.66 -17.76
N GLN A 777 -30.82 15.47 -18.02
CA GLN A 777 -31.59 14.39 -17.42
C GLN A 777 -31.37 13.06 -18.16
N ALA A 778 -30.28 12.36 -17.83
CA ALA A 778 -30.13 10.95 -18.18
C ALA A 778 -31.05 10.09 -17.31
N SER A 779 -31.71 9.08 -17.90
CA SER A 779 -32.55 8.14 -17.15
C SER A 779 -31.69 7.27 -16.25
N THR A 780 -31.94 7.29 -14.93
CA THR A 780 -31.14 6.57 -13.95
C THR A 780 -31.36 5.05 -14.03
N LYS A 781 -30.52 4.35 -14.80
CA LYS A 781 -30.12 2.98 -14.44
C LYS A 781 -29.49 3.08 -13.05
N THR A 782 -30.13 2.55 -12.02
CA THR A 782 -29.54 2.49 -10.67
C THR A 782 -28.30 1.61 -10.71
N LEU A 783 -27.20 2.08 -10.11
CA LEU A 783 -26.00 1.27 -9.91
C LEU A 783 -26.36 -0.02 -9.16
N PRO A 784 -25.74 -1.17 -9.50
CA PRO A 784 -25.94 -2.39 -8.74
C PRO A 784 -25.41 -2.22 -7.31
N ALA A 785 -26.09 -2.83 -6.34
CA ALA A 785 -25.56 -2.98 -5.00
C ALA A 785 -24.46 -4.06 -5.01
N THR A 786 -23.24 -3.69 -4.66
CA THR A 786 -22.08 -4.58 -4.57
C THR A 786 -21.53 -4.57 -3.15
N GLY A 787 -21.10 -5.75 -2.68
CA GLY A 787 -20.93 -6.04 -1.26
C GLY A 787 -22.27 -6.46 -0.62
N GLU A 788 -22.23 -7.43 0.30
CA GLU A 788 -23.44 -7.88 0.99
C GLU A 788 -24.00 -6.79 1.91
N ALA A 789 -25.33 -6.65 1.92
CA ALA A 789 -26.02 -6.03 3.03
C ALA A 789 -25.94 -6.98 4.24
N THR A 790 -24.89 -6.86 5.05
CA THR A 790 -24.62 -7.73 6.20
C THR A 790 -25.85 -7.83 7.11
N SER A 791 -26.45 -9.02 7.15
CA SER A 791 -27.57 -9.31 8.04
C SER A 791 -27.17 -9.10 9.49
N MET A 792 -27.95 -8.32 10.26
CA MET A 792 -27.70 -8.08 11.70
C MET A 792 -28.05 -9.30 12.59
N LEU A 793 -27.79 -10.51 12.11
CA LEU A 793 -28.03 -11.78 12.81
C LEU A 793 -26.79 -12.70 12.88
N SER A 794 -25.57 -12.15 12.84
CA SER A 794 -24.33 -12.87 13.20
C SER A 794 -23.71 -12.43 14.53
N LEU A 795 -24.19 -11.34 15.14
CA LEU A 795 -23.59 -10.75 16.36
C LEU A 795 -23.96 -11.46 17.69
N LEU A 796 -24.54 -12.66 17.63
CA LEU A 796 -25.07 -13.41 18.79
C LEU A 796 -24.64 -14.89 18.74
N GLY A 797 -23.34 -15.14 18.55
CA GLY A 797 -22.79 -16.47 18.27
C GLY A 797 -21.64 -16.94 19.16
N LEU A 798 -21.39 -16.36 20.34
CA LEU A 798 -20.23 -16.75 21.18
C LEU A 798 -20.39 -16.53 22.71
N THR A 799 -21.43 -17.07 23.33
CA THR A 799 -21.48 -17.30 24.79
C THR A 799 -22.15 -18.63 25.15
N LEU A 800 -21.87 -19.14 26.36
CA LEU A 800 -22.40 -20.39 26.96
C LEU A 800 -22.02 -21.73 26.28
N ILE A 801 -20.79 -22.19 26.52
CA ILE A 801 -20.57 -23.61 26.86
C ILE A 801 -19.87 -23.67 28.22
N GLY A 802 -20.63 -24.04 29.24
CA GLY A 802 -20.17 -24.19 30.63
C GLY A 802 -21.34 -24.56 31.55
N PHE A 803 -21.10 -25.43 32.53
CA PHE A 803 -22.08 -25.93 33.51
C PHE A 803 -23.27 -26.78 32.98
N VAL A 804 -22.97 -27.98 32.50
CA VAL A 804 -23.74 -29.18 32.88
C VAL A 804 -22.74 -30.29 33.24
N GLY A 805 -22.72 -30.77 34.48
CA GLY A 805 -21.69 -31.75 34.87
C GLY A 805 -21.59 -32.24 36.31
N ALA A 806 -22.48 -31.89 37.23
CA ALA A 806 -22.40 -32.41 38.61
C ALA A 806 -23.77 -32.54 39.29
N TRP A 807 -24.25 -33.79 39.45
CA TRP A 807 -24.94 -34.23 40.68
C TRP A 807 -24.97 -35.76 40.82
N THR A 808 -24.80 -36.20 42.07
CA THR A 808 -25.20 -37.51 42.63
C THR A 808 -24.83 -38.81 41.89
N LYS A 809 -23.76 -39.46 42.35
CA LYS A 809 -23.86 -40.84 42.86
C LYS A 809 -22.98 -41.01 44.11
N LYS A 810 -23.50 -41.76 45.09
CA LYS A 810 -22.90 -42.04 46.41
C LYS A 810 -23.26 -43.48 46.79
N LYS A 811 -22.54 -44.06 47.75
CA LYS A 811 -22.52 -45.48 48.19
C LYS A 811 -21.57 -46.36 47.36
N GLU A 812 -20.47 -46.85 47.94
CA GLU A 812 -20.34 -47.89 48.99
C GLU A 812 -20.52 -49.31 48.41
N HIS A 813 -19.44 -49.96 47.98
CA HIS A 813 -18.64 -50.75 48.91
C HIS A 813 -17.22 -51.01 48.41
#